data_AF-A0A8K0RUZ8-F1
#
_entry.id   AF-A0A8K0RUZ8-F1
#
_cell.length_a   1.000
_cell.length_b   1.000
_cell.length_c   1.000
_cell.angle_alpha   90.00
_cell.angle_beta   90.00
_cell.angle_gamma   90.00
#
_symmetry.space_group_name_H-M   'P 1'
#
loop_
_entity.id
_entity.type
_entity.pdbx_description
1 polymer ?
#
loop_
_entity_poly.entity_id
_entity_poly.type
_entity_poly.pdbx_seq_one_letter_code
_entity_poly.pdbx_strand_id
1 'polypeptide(L)'
;MSGPPVPPSDGSPYFPISERAASLARMHLGITSPLLAIALVMFGARIWLRVRPVWRVSWEDYCMTIGVAAAVVDFGFLVPQMYTSATLITEDQRIWARKYGFLAIPIWGIAMMFIKVSIAMMMHRIQPNVLWWRVFCFFIMAILIAYGVANTFFILLQCQPLEASWDTSVLQTVDGASCLPISGIHIMSNLGSGINIATDIMLSLAPTLFLYKLKRPLKEKILVGALMGLGMFASVASIVKATLVKEFGIAKDGWALTNAIATWTALEQILIMIASSAPFLKPLVQNALHRMGWTLSGTSAARSGYGNAYREQRQSRIGGTNKSVTSRRDIYGGDEDPFAGGDSVDAIPLEVKAFEAGKTGDERTTQGDHFISETLAPCPRSPSSFYIMVAIKSLWTAVLLACVAVSEAKSCKKPFIRREWRSLSLGDRDRYIKAQKCLMKKPSQSSKADIPGAKSRWDDFLGTHIINADDVHFVGTFYPYHRLLMHAYEQELQTCGWKGGVPYWDWTLDSAGPDNDTSVFFDSPIFDNKHGFGGNGAWVPGNFSNPQPGLPVNPPWDVPDRTGGGCLKVGPFAGLKSNLGPGNGTAYNPNCIRRDFAPLSFRDMSGPAAIKTGMSQKDFGFFDRVTESTFHSGGHWGVGGLYGTMTDKWQSPADPLFWVHHANVDRAWWSWQIRDLKKREKDVSGPLVNFDYTNQAGGNVTLDHPIFVGETVKMKAKVKDVMHIRKGMLCYDYEDTY
;
A
#
# COMPACT_ATOMS: atom_id res chain seq x y z
N MET A 1 -50.12 1.03 29.00
CA MET A 1 -49.81 2.47 28.87
C MET A 1 -50.09 3.10 30.22
N SER A 2 -49.07 3.48 30.97
CA SER A 2 -49.23 4.34 32.15
C SER A 2 -49.74 5.71 31.68
N GLY A 3 -50.77 6.25 32.34
CA GLY A 3 -51.31 7.58 32.01
C GLY A 3 -50.26 8.69 32.16
N PRO A 4 -50.51 9.90 31.61
CA PRO A 4 -49.60 11.03 31.76
C PRO A 4 -49.36 11.33 33.25
N PRO A 5 -48.13 11.71 33.64
CA PRO A 5 -47.80 12.01 35.03
C PRO A 5 -48.69 13.14 35.56
N VAL A 6 -49.31 12.93 36.73
CA VAL A 6 -50.20 13.90 37.37
C VAL A 6 -49.34 14.98 38.06
N PRO A 7 -49.59 16.27 37.81
CA PRO A 7 -48.83 17.34 38.44
C PRO A 7 -49.08 17.41 39.95
N PRO A 8 -48.04 17.74 40.76
CA PRO A 8 -48.19 18.04 42.18
C PRO A 8 -49.23 19.14 42.42
N SER A 9 -50.00 19.05 43.50
CA SER A 9 -51.06 19.99 43.87
C SER A 9 -50.53 21.31 44.48
N ASP A 10 -49.25 21.64 44.30
CA ASP A 10 -48.54 22.74 44.97
C ASP A 10 -48.55 24.07 44.20
N GLY A 11 -49.14 24.10 42.99
CA GLY A 11 -49.28 25.30 42.17
C GLY A 11 -47.99 25.79 41.50
N SER A 12 -46.89 25.05 41.60
CA SER A 12 -45.63 25.41 40.94
C SER A 12 -45.64 25.08 39.43
N PRO A 13 -44.98 25.88 38.58
CA PRO A 13 -44.98 25.66 37.13
C PRO A 13 -44.13 24.44 36.77
N TYR A 14 -44.78 23.38 36.28
CA TYR A 14 -44.14 22.17 35.79
C TYR A 14 -44.19 22.08 34.26
N PHE A 15 -43.12 21.54 33.67
CA PHE A 15 -43.04 21.27 32.23
C PHE A 15 -43.07 19.76 31.96
N PRO A 16 -43.98 19.25 31.11
CA PRO A 16 -44.05 17.82 30.79
C PRO A 16 -43.02 17.41 29.75
N ILE A 17 -42.21 16.40 30.08
CA ILE A 17 -41.39 15.67 29.11
C ILE A 17 -42.23 14.57 28.47
N SER A 18 -42.38 14.63 27.15
CA SER A 18 -43.15 13.64 26.40
C SER A 18 -42.45 12.27 26.36
N GLU A 19 -43.22 11.19 26.22
CA GLU A 19 -42.64 9.86 26.04
C GLU A 19 -41.79 9.76 24.74
N ARG A 20 -42.10 10.59 23.74
CA ARG A 20 -41.31 10.72 22.52
C ARG A 20 -39.93 11.32 22.81
N ALA A 21 -39.88 12.42 23.57
CA ALA A 21 -38.64 13.06 23.99
C ALA A 21 -37.78 12.12 24.85
N ALA A 22 -38.42 11.40 25.78
CA ALA A 22 -37.77 10.39 26.61
C ALA A 22 -37.21 9.22 25.80
N SER A 23 -37.97 8.72 24.81
CA SER A 23 -37.48 7.69 23.89
C SER A 23 -36.29 8.16 23.08
N LEU A 24 -36.27 9.40 22.61
CA LEU A 24 -35.15 9.98 21.88
C LEU A 24 -33.92 10.18 22.77
N ALA A 25 -34.10 10.56 24.04
CA ALA A 25 -33.02 10.63 25.01
C ALA A 25 -32.40 9.25 25.31
N ARG A 26 -33.23 8.22 25.48
CA ARG A 26 -32.75 6.82 25.62
C ARG A 26 -31.97 6.37 24.39
N MET A 27 -32.46 6.70 23.18
CA MET A 27 -31.74 6.40 21.94
C MET A 27 -30.43 7.17 21.83
N HIS A 28 -30.41 8.45 22.22
CA HIS A 28 -29.19 9.25 22.27
C HIS A 28 -28.15 8.54 23.15
N LEU A 29 -28.41 8.41 24.45
CA LEU A 29 -27.47 7.81 25.40
C LEU A 29 -27.11 6.37 25.02
N GLY A 30 -28.07 5.59 24.53
CA GLY A 30 -27.85 4.20 24.15
C GLY A 30 -26.95 4.03 22.92
N ILE A 31 -26.91 5.01 22.00
CA ILE A 31 -26.13 4.93 20.76
C ILE A 31 -24.82 5.73 20.88
N THR A 32 -24.88 6.98 21.36
CA THR A 32 -23.73 7.88 21.34
C THR A 32 -22.71 7.56 22.43
N SER A 33 -23.13 7.12 23.62
CA SER A 33 -22.20 6.73 24.70
C SER A 33 -21.25 5.58 24.32
N PRO A 34 -21.73 4.42 23.80
CA PRO A 34 -20.83 3.35 23.40
C PRO A 34 -19.96 3.72 22.20
N LEU A 35 -20.50 4.47 21.23
CA LEU A 35 -19.70 4.93 20.09
C LEU A 35 -18.60 5.93 20.51
N LEU A 36 -18.89 6.82 21.45
CA LEU A 36 -17.91 7.73 22.03
C LEU A 36 -16.82 6.95 22.78
N ALA A 37 -17.19 5.94 23.57
CA ALA A 37 -16.22 5.07 24.23
C ALA A 37 -15.29 4.38 23.22
N ILE A 38 -15.82 3.85 22.12
CA ILE A 38 -15.02 3.28 21.02
C ILE A 38 -14.09 4.33 20.43
N ALA A 39 -14.59 5.53 20.15
CA ALA A 39 -13.80 6.62 19.58
C ALA A 39 -12.63 7.03 20.52
N LEU A 40 -12.87 7.08 21.83
CA LEU A 40 -11.84 7.38 22.84
C LEU A 40 -10.78 6.27 22.93
N VAL A 41 -11.18 5.00 22.89
CA VAL A 41 -10.25 3.87 22.83
C VAL A 41 -9.39 3.93 21.57
N MET A 42 -10.01 4.19 20.42
CA MET A 42 -9.31 4.32 19.14
C MET A 42 -8.33 5.50 19.14
N PHE A 43 -8.71 6.63 19.71
CA PHE A 43 -7.84 7.79 19.88
C PHE A 43 -6.68 7.50 20.84
N GLY A 44 -6.96 6.88 21.99
CA GLY A 44 -5.93 6.46 22.95
C GLY A 44 -4.91 5.53 22.32
N ALA A 45 -5.36 4.55 21.53
CA ALA A 45 -4.49 3.67 20.76
C ALA A 45 -3.69 4.42 19.67
N ARG A 46 -4.28 5.40 18.98
CA ARG A 46 -3.57 6.29 18.06
C ARG A 46 -2.43 7.04 18.76
N ILE A 47 -2.68 7.67 19.90
CA ILE A 47 -1.66 8.41 20.67
C ILE A 47 -0.59 7.47 21.20
N TRP A 48 -0.98 6.30 21.72
CA TRP A 48 -0.05 5.30 22.22
C TRP A 48 0.94 4.84 21.16
N LEU A 49 0.46 4.53 19.94
CA LEU A 49 1.29 4.15 18.78
C LEU A 49 2.18 5.30 18.26
N ARG A 50 1.81 6.56 18.52
CA ARG A 50 2.58 7.75 18.13
C ARG A 50 3.63 8.14 19.16
N VAL A 51 3.43 7.80 20.43
CA VAL A 51 4.36 8.08 21.53
C VAL A 51 5.35 6.93 21.75
N ARG A 52 4.92 5.67 21.56
CA ARG A 52 5.76 4.46 21.72
C ARG A 52 5.73 3.59 20.47
N PRO A 53 6.85 2.99 20.04
CA PRO A 53 8.18 2.93 20.69
C PRO A 53 9.09 4.14 20.44
N VAL A 54 8.74 5.06 19.53
CA VAL A 54 9.50 6.27 19.21
C VAL A 54 8.56 7.47 19.20
N TRP A 55 8.97 8.58 19.79
CA TRP A 55 8.19 9.82 19.84
C TRP A 55 8.01 10.42 18.43
N ARG A 56 6.79 10.32 17.87
CA ARG A 56 6.42 10.79 16.52
C ARG A 56 5.14 11.63 16.54
N VAL A 57 4.89 12.32 17.65
CA VAL A 57 3.76 13.25 17.82
C VAL A 57 4.00 14.47 16.94
N SER A 58 3.03 14.81 16.11
CA SER A 58 3.10 15.99 15.23
C SER A 58 1.89 16.90 15.41
N TRP A 59 1.86 18.05 14.74
CA TRP A 59 0.86 19.10 14.98
C TRP A 59 -0.58 18.63 14.78
N GLU A 60 -0.80 17.63 13.90
CA GLU A 60 -2.11 17.04 13.71
C GLU A 60 -2.63 16.28 14.95
N ASP A 61 -1.74 15.71 15.76
CA ASP A 61 -2.11 14.96 16.96
C ASP A 61 -2.49 15.90 18.12
N TYR A 62 -1.84 17.08 18.21
CA TYR A 62 -2.23 18.12 19.17
C TYR A 62 -3.62 18.69 18.84
N CYS A 63 -3.88 19.05 17.57
CA CYS A 63 -5.21 19.49 17.16
C CYS A 63 -6.28 18.42 17.40
N MET A 64 -5.97 17.15 17.10
CA MET A 64 -6.91 16.05 17.40
C MET A 64 -7.17 15.94 18.91
N THR A 65 -6.15 16.08 19.75
CA THR A 65 -6.30 16.01 21.21
C THR A 65 -7.22 17.11 21.75
N ILE A 66 -7.06 18.35 21.27
CA ILE A 66 -7.94 19.46 21.64
C ILE A 66 -9.38 19.18 21.19
N GLY A 67 -9.56 18.68 19.96
CA GLY A 67 -10.88 18.33 19.42
C GLY A 67 -11.57 17.21 20.20
N VAL A 68 -10.84 16.15 20.58
CA VAL A 68 -11.37 15.04 21.40
C VAL A 68 -11.74 15.52 22.80
N ALA A 69 -10.91 16.36 23.44
CA ALA A 69 -11.23 16.93 24.74
C ALA A 69 -12.52 17.76 24.69
N ALA A 70 -12.67 18.61 23.66
CA ALA A 70 -13.89 19.38 23.44
C ALA A 70 -15.11 18.47 23.19
N ALA A 71 -14.97 17.38 22.42
CA ALA A 71 -16.06 16.43 22.17
C ALA A 71 -16.53 15.70 23.45
N VAL A 72 -15.63 15.40 24.39
CA VAL A 72 -15.99 14.82 25.70
C VAL A 72 -16.75 15.83 26.56
N VAL A 73 -16.33 17.10 26.55
CA VAL A 73 -17.03 18.18 27.26
C VAL A 73 -18.41 18.43 26.67
N ASP A 74 -18.52 18.47 25.34
CA ASP A 74 -19.79 18.57 24.60
C ASP A 74 -20.75 17.46 25.03
N PHE A 75 -20.30 16.20 24.97
CA PHE A 75 -21.12 15.07 25.42
C PHE A 75 -21.58 15.21 26.88
N GLY A 76 -20.68 15.65 27.78
CA GLY A 76 -21.01 15.90 29.19
C GLY A 76 -22.09 16.97 29.38
N PHE A 77 -22.09 18.02 28.57
CA PHE A 77 -23.13 19.07 28.59
C PHE A 77 -24.44 18.65 27.93
N LEU A 78 -24.45 17.63 27.06
CA LEU A 78 -25.69 17.09 26.52
C LEU A 78 -26.41 16.15 27.50
N VAL A 79 -25.73 15.57 28.50
CA VAL A 79 -26.36 14.61 29.44
C VAL A 79 -27.52 15.24 30.26
N PRO A 80 -27.40 16.45 30.85
CA PRO A 80 -28.47 17.05 31.66
C PRO A 80 -29.79 17.30 30.94
N GLN A 81 -29.82 17.39 29.60
CA GLN A 81 -31.07 17.53 28.83
C GLN A 81 -31.74 16.19 28.46
N MET A 82 -31.04 15.06 28.68
CA MET A 82 -31.46 13.72 28.24
C MET A 82 -32.30 12.99 29.30
N TYR A 83 -33.49 13.52 29.61
CA TYR A 83 -34.46 12.86 30.48
C TYR A 83 -34.94 11.54 29.86
N THR A 84 -34.68 10.41 30.51
CA THR A 84 -34.92 9.06 29.95
C THR A 84 -36.32 8.50 30.21
N SER A 85 -37.15 9.19 30.99
CA SER A 85 -38.52 8.79 31.32
C SER A 85 -39.47 9.96 31.13
N ALA A 86 -40.73 9.70 30.77
CA ALA A 86 -41.75 10.75 30.77
C ALA A 86 -42.02 11.21 32.21
N THR A 87 -41.58 12.43 32.52
CA THR A 87 -41.68 13.04 33.85
C THR A 87 -42.05 14.50 33.74
N LEU A 88 -42.60 15.05 34.82
CA LEU A 88 -42.72 16.49 35.00
C LEU A 88 -41.41 17.02 35.59
N ILE A 89 -40.88 18.10 35.02
CA ILE A 89 -39.68 18.77 35.50
C ILE A 89 -40.02 20.17 36.02
N THR A 90 -39.29 20.65 37.02
CA THR A 90 -39.45 22.01 37.55
C THR A 90 -38.86 23.04 36.58
N GLU A 91 -39.26 24.30 36.75
CA GLU A 91 -38.73 25.41 35.95
C GLU A 91 -37.19 25.54 36.07
N ASP A 92 -36.64 25.40 37.28
CA ASP A 92 -35.20 25.44 37.50
C ASP A 92 -34.47 24.32 36.74
N GLN A 93 -35.00 23.09 36.81
CA GLN A 93 -34.46 21.94 36.07
C GLN A 93 -34.50 22.18 34.56
N ARG A 94 -35.55 22.84 34.06
CA ARG A 94 -35.71 23.20 32.65
C ARG A 94 -34.67 24.23 32.22
N ILE A 95 -34.44 25.27 33.01
CA ILE A 95 -33.45 26.33 32.74
C ILE A 95 -32.04 25.74 32.72
N TRP A 96 -31.69 24.92 33.73
CA TRP A 96 -30.38 24.25 33.78
C TRP A 96 -30.16 23.32 32.59
N ALA A 97 -31.14 22.50 32.22
CA ALA A 97 -31.03 21.61 31.06
C ALA A 97 -30.83 22.38 29.74
N ARG A 98 -31.57 23.48 29.54
CA ARG A 98 -31.40 24.35 28.37
C ARG A 98 -30.06 25.06 28.34
N LYS A 99 -29.57 25.51 29.49
CA LYS A 99 -28.25 26.15 29.62
C LYS A 99 -27.13 25.22 29.18
N TYR A 100 -27.11 23.98 29.71
CA TYR A 100 -26.11 23.00 29.29
C TYR A 100 -26.27 22.58 27.82
N GLY A 101 -27.50 22.38 27.36
CA GLY A 101 -27.78 22.11 25.94
C GLY A 101 -27.32 23.22 25.00
N PHE A 102 -27.44 24.48 25.42
CA PHE A 102 -26.91 25.63 24.68
C PHE A 102 -25.37 25.67 24.68
N LEU A 103 -24.74 25.49 25.84
CA LEU A 103 -23.28 25.48 25.98
C LEU A 103 -22.60 24.34 25.22
N ALA A 104 -23.31 23.25 24.96
CA ALA A 104 -22.83 22.16 24.10
C ALA A 104 -22.60 22.62 22.65
N ILE A 105 -23.44 23.50 22.10
CA ILE A 105 -23.39 23.92 20.69
C ILE A 105 -22.05 24.60 20.29
N PRO A 106 -21.53 25.63 20.99
CA PRO A 106 -20.25 26.23 20.64
C PRO A 106 -19.07 25.26 20.88
N ILE A 107 -19.17 24.38 21.88
CA ILE A 107 -18.12 23.39 22.17
C ILE A 107 -18.05 22.32 21.07
N TRP A 108 -19.20 21.86 20.59
CA TRP A 108 -19.29 21.03 19.38
C TRP A 108 -18.65 21.72 18.17
N GLY A 109 -18.89 23.02 17.99
CA GLY A 109 -18.28 23.81 16.92
C GLY A 109 -16.74 23.82 16.99
N ILE A 110 -16.19 24.03 18.19
CA ILE A 110 -14.75 23.98 18.46
C ILE A 110 -14.21 22.56 18.21
N ALA A 111 -14.89 21.53 18.70
CA ALA A 111 -14.50 20.13 18.49
C ALA A 111 -14.41 19.80 16.99
N MET A 112 -15.46 20.12 16.23
CA MET A 112 -15.53 19.90 14.78
C MET A 112 -14.42 20.63 14.02
N MET A 113 -14.14 21.89 14.38
CA MET A 113 -13.05 22.66 13.78
C MET A 113 -11.70 21.97 13.96
N PHE A 114 -11.32 21.64 15.20
CA PHE A 114 -10.02 21.03 15.49
C PHE A 114 -9.87 19.62 14.90
N ILE A 115 -10.93 18.80 14.93
CA ILE A 115 -10.94 17.46 14.35
C ILE A 115 -10.75 17.55 12.82
N LYS A 116 -11.50 18.39 12.11
CA LYS A 116 -11.40 18.52 10.65
C LYS A 116 -10.08 19.14 10.20
N VAL A 117 -9.55 20.12 10.95
CA VAL A 117 -8.22 20.70 10.69
C VAL A 117 -7.11 19.65 10.88
N SER A 118 -7.22 18.77 11.89
CA SER A 118 -6.30 17.64 12.06
C SER A 118 -6.29 16.71 10.83
N ILE A 119 -7.46 16.39 10.27
CA ILE A 119 -7.58 15.57 9.05
C ILE A 119 -6.92 16.27 7.85
N ALA A 120 -7.18 17.57 7.67
CA ALA A 120 -6.59 18.35 6.57
C ALA A 120 -5.05 18.43 6.67
N MET A 121 -4.49 18.59 7.88
CA MET A 121 -3.04 18.54 8.10
C MET A 121 -2.45 17.15 7.82
N MET A 122 -3.13 16.08 8.25
CA MET A 122 -2.75 14.71 7.92
C MET A 122 -2.74 14.50 6.40
N MET A 123 -3.75 15.03 5.70
CA MET A 123 -3.91 14.92 4.25
C MET A 123 -2.79 15.66 3.48
N HIS A 124 -2.39 16.85 3.95
CA HIS A 124 -1.23 17.59 3.43
C HIS A 124 0.07 16.76 3.52
N ARG A 125 0.28 16.06 4.64
CA ARG A 125 1.48 15.22 4.88
C ARG A 125 1.62 14.05 3.90
N ILE A 126 0.54 13.59 3.28
CA ILE A 126 0.56 12.46 2.33
C ILE A 126 1.37 12.80 1.06
N GLN A 127 1.32 14.06 0.59
CA GLN A 127 1.99 14.52 -0.64
C GLN A 127 2.43 16.00 -0.53
N PRO A 128 3.49 16.31 0.25
CA PRO A 128 3.90 17.70 0.47
C PRO A 128 4.43 18.41 -0.79
N ASN A 129 4.85 17.64 -1.80
CA ASN A 129 5.56 18.16 -2.99
C ASN A 129 4.63 18.51 -4.17
N VAL A 130 3.33 18.28 -4.04
CA VAL A 130 2.35 18.51 -5.11
C VAL A 130 1.66 19.86 -4.90
N LEU A 131 1.97 20.86 -5.74
CA LEU A 131 1.54 22.25 -5.54
C LEU A 131 0.01 22.41 -5.45
N TRP A 132 -0.75 21.79 -6.36
CA TRP A 132 -2.22 21.88 -6.36
C TRP A 132 -2.84 21.24 -5.11
N TRP A 133 -2.28 20.12 -4.65
CA TRP A 133 -2.71 19.41 -3.44
C TRP A 133 -2.45 20.25 -2.19
N ARG A 134 -1.28 20.89 -2.14
CA ARG A 134 -0.89 21.78 -1.06
C ARG A 134 -1.83 22.98 -0.96
N VAL A 135 -2.10 23.64 -2.08
CA VAL A 135 -3.05 24.78 -2.15
C VAL A 135 -4.44 24.34 -1.69
N PHE A 136 -4.92 23.17 -2.15
CA PHE A 136 -6.20 22.60 -1.72
C PHE A 136 -6.28 22.36 -0.20
N CYS A 137 -5.25 21.77 0.41
CA CYS A 137 -5.24 21.50 1.85
C CYS A 137 -5.23 22.80 2.66
N PHE A 138 -4.41 23.80 2.28
CA PHE A 138 -4.39 25.10 2.96
C PHE A 138 -5.70 25.86 2.82
N PHE A 139 -6.33 25.81 1.64
CA PHE A 139 -7.63 26.42 1.40
C PHE A 139 -8.73 25.81 2.30
N ILE A 140 -8.79 24.48 2.40
CA ILE A 140 -9.74 23.81 3.31
C ILE A 140 -9.48 24.20 4.78
N MET A 141 -8.22 24.20 5.22
CA MET A 141 -7.89 24.58 6.61
C MET A 141 -8.34 26.01 6.92
N ALA A 142 -8.11 26.96 6.01
CA ALA A 142 -8.53 28.34 6.18
C ALA A 142 -10.05 28.48 6.29
N ILE A 143 -10.82 27.78 5.43
CA ILE A 143 -12.30 27.80 5.48
C ILE A 143 -12.81 27.21 6.79
N LEU A 144 -12.27 26.07 7.24
CA LEU A 144 -12.71 25.40 8.47
C LEU A 144 -12.48 26.26 9.71
N ILE A 145 -11.31 26.92 9.80
CA ILE A 145 -10.99 27.81 10.92
C ILE A 145 -11.87 29.06 10.88
N ALA A 146 -11.99 29.70 9.72
CA ALA A 146 -12.81 30.91 9.58
C ALA A 146 -14.28 30.65 9.95
N TYR A 147 -14.86 29.56 9.43
CA TYR A 147 -16.22 29.15 9.76
C TYR A 147 -16.37 28.76 11.24
N GLY A 148 -15.47 27.94 11.79
CA GLY A 148 -15.55 27.49 13.18
C GLY A 148 -15.51 28.65 14.18
N VAL A 149 -14.61 29.61 13.96
CA VAL A 149 -14.51 30.83 14.77
C VAL A 149 -15.78 31.68 14.61
N ALA A 150 -16.19 31.98 13.37
CA ALA A 150 -17.36 32.81 13.12
C ALA A 150 -18.65 32.21 13.71
N ASN A 151 -18.85 30.89 13.57
CA ASN A 151 -20.01 30.19 14.11
C ASN A 151 -20.02 30.19 15.65
N THR A 152 -18.87 30.04 16.29
CA THR A 152 -18.77 30.08 17.76
C THR A 152 -19.14 31.46 18.30
N PHE A 153 -18.59 32.54 17.71
CA PHE A 153 -18.95 33.91 18.09
C PHE A 153 -20.42 34.21 17.80
N PHE A 154 -20.95 33.77 16.65
CA PHE A 154 -22.35 33.95 16.31
C PHE A 154 -23.28 33.35 17.38
N ILE A 155 -23.02 32.11 17.81
CA ILE A 155 -23.82 31.43 18.84
C ILE A 155 -23.73 32.17 20.19
N LEU A 156 -22.54 32.58 20.61
CA LEU A 156 -22.33 33.25 21.89
C LEU A 156 -22.86 34.70 21.92
N LEU A 157 -23.05 35.33 20.76
CA LEU A 157 -23.51 36.71 20.65
C LEU A 157 -24.95 36.84 20.14
N GLN A 158 -25.66 35.72 19.95
CA GLN A 158 -27.02 35.73 19.37
C GLN A 158 -28.08 36.41 20.26
N CYS A 159 -27.81 36.57 21.55
CA CYS A 159 -28.66 37.24 22.52
C CYS A 159 -27.84 38.23 23.35
N GLN A 160 -28.46 39.34 23.73
CA GLN A 160 -27.94 40.35 24.64
C GLN A 160 -29.00 40.61 25.72
N PRO A 161 -28.77 40.26 27.00
CA PRO A 161 -27.59 39.57 27.54
C PRO A 161 -27.62 38.05 27.21
N LEU A 162 -26.47 37.37 27.31
CA LEU A 162 -26.30 35.98 26.88
C LEU A 162 -27.27 35.01 27.57
N GLU A 163 -27.64 35.29 28.81
CA GLU A 163 -28.55 34.52 29.64
C GLU A 163 -29.93 34.32 28.99
N ALA A 164 -30.36 35.29 28.16
CA ALA A 164 -31.61 35.22 27.42
C ALA A 164 -31.68 34.07 26.41
N SER A 165 -30.54 33.44 26.08
CA SER A 165 -30.49 32.30 25.16
C SER A 165 -31.02 30.98 25.74
N TRP A 166 -31.02 30.82 27.08
CA TRP A 166 -31.57 29.64 27.76
C TRP A 166 -32.69 29.97 28.75
N ASP A 167 -32.76 31.21 29.23
CA ASP A 167 -33.81 31.72 30.10
C ASP A 167 -34.58 32.84 29.40
N THR A 168 -35.75 32.50 28.85
CA THR A 168 -36.60 33.45 28.12
C THR A 168 -37.31 34.44 29.05
N SER A 169 -37.32 34.22 30.37
CA SER A 169 -37.90 35.19 31.32
C SER A 169 -37.09 36.50 31.34
N VAL A 170 -35.79 36.42 31.06
CA VAL A 170 -34.88 37.57 30.95
C VAL A 170 -35.32 38.58 29.90
N LEU A 171 -35.95 38.12 28.82
CA LEU A 171 -36.51 38.99 27.77
C LEU A 171 -37.67 39.87 28.26
N GLN A 172 -38.31 39.48 29.37
CA GLN A 172 -39.42 40.21 29.97
C GLN A 172 -38.97 41.01 31.20
N THR A 173 -37.90 40.61 31.88
CA THR A 173 -37.45 41.22 33.15
C THR A 173 -36.33 42.25 33.01
N VAL A 174 -35.56 42.23 31.91
CA VAL A 174 -34.43 43.13 31.69
C VAL A 174 -34.70 44.06 30.51
N ASP A 175 -34.69 45.37 30.77
CA ASP A 175 -34.87 46.39 29.74
C ASP A 175 -33.73 46.35 28.71
N GLY A 176 -34.09 46.31 27.42
CA GLY A 176 -33.14 46.23 26.31
C GLY A 176 -32.67 44.81 25.97
N ALA A 177 -33.17 43.78 26.66
CA ALA A 177 -32.87 42.39 26.32
C ALA A 177 -33.43 42.03 24.93
N SER A 178 -32.56 41.54 24.04
CA SER A 178 -32.95 41.15 22.68
C SER A 178 -32.16 39.96 22.17
N CYS A 179 -32.80 39.14 21.34
CA CYS A 179 -32.19 38.02 20.65
C CYS A 179 -32.39 38.16 19.14
N LEU A 180 -31.47 37.59 18.36
CA LEU A 180 -31.61 37.53 16.91
C LEU A 180 -32.90 36.80 16.51
N PRO A 181 -33.57 37.26 15.44
CA PRO A 181 -34.77 36.60 14.96
C PRO A 181 -34.46 35.18 14.48
N ILE A 182 -35.44 34.29 14.62
CA ILE A 182 -35.35 32.87 14.23
C ILE A 182 -34.91 32.71 12.76
N SER A 183 -35.29 33.63 11.88
CA SER A 183 -34.84 33.68 10.49
C SER A 183 -33.32 33.82 10.35
N GLY A 184 -32.68 34.66 11.17
CA GLY A 184 -31.22 34.82 11.19
C GLY A 184 -30.51 33.53 11.65
N ILE A 185 -31.07 32.87 12.66
CA ILE A 185 -30.56 31.58 13.17
C ILE A 185 -30.66 30.50 12.09
N HIS A 186 -31.78 30.41 11.36
CA HIS A 186 -31.92 29.46 10.25
C HIS A 186 -30.92 29.72 9.12
N ILE A 187 -30.70 30.98 8.73
CA ILE A 187 -29.76 31.32 7.65
C ILE A 187 -28.34 30.89 8.01
N MET A 188 -27.87 31.26 9.21
CA MET A 188 -26.52 30.87 9.66
C MET A 188 -26.38 29.36 9.86
N SER A 189 -27.40 28.70 10.42
CA SER A 189 -27.38 27.25 10.60
C SER A 189 -27.40 26.48 9.27
N ASN A 190 -28.12 26.97 8.26
CA ASN A 190 -28.15 26.35 6.92
C ASN A 190 -26.83 26.58 6.18
N LEU A 191 -26.26 27.79 6.25
CA LEU A 191 -24.94 28.09 5.70
C LEU A 191 -23.86 27.19 6.33
N GLY A 192 -23.88 27.08 7.67
CA GLY A 192 -22.96 26.21 8.40
C GLY A 192 -23.15 24.73 8.11
N SER A 193 -24.38 24.27 7.90
CA SER A 193 -24.66 22.89 7.47
C SER A 193 -24.12 22.63 6.06
N GLY A 194 -24.25 23.58 5.13
CA GLY A 194 -23.68 23.48 3.78
C GLY A 194 -22.16 23.37 3.78
N ILE A 195 -21.46 24.20 4.57
CA ILE A 195 -20.01 24.14 4.72
C ILE A 195 -19.57 22.80 5.34
N ASN A 196 -20.28 22.33 6.37
CA ASN A 196 -19.97 21.03 6.99
C ASN A 196 -20.14 19.86 6.01
N ILE A 197 -21.27 19.81 5.28
CA ILE A 197 -21.51 18.78 4.25
C ILE A 197 -20.42 18.82 3.17
N ALA A 198 -20.12 20.00 2.64
CA ALA A 198 -19.11 20.15 1.59
C ALA A 198 -17.73 19.70 2.06
N THR A 199 -17.32 20.12 3.26
CA THR A 199 -16.01 19.76 3.82
C THR A 199 -15.91 18.25 4.11
N ASP A 200 -16.99 17.60 4.58
CA ASP A 200 -16.98 16.15 4.83
C ASP A 200 -16.88 15.33 3.54
N ILE A 201 -17.57 15.74 2.47
CA ILE A 201 -17.45 15.11 1.16
C ILE A 201 -16.04 15.34 0.59
N MET A 202 -15.52 16.56 0.67
CA MET A 202 -14.19 16.89 0.16
C MET A 202 -13.09 16.11 0.88
N LEU A 203 -13.13 16.04 2.22
CA LEU A 203 -12.13 15.33 3.02
C LEU A 203 -12.24 13.80 2.89
N SER A 204 -13.44 13.25 2.67
CA SER A 204 -13.64 11.80 2.48
C SER A 204 -13.25 11.32 1.08
N LEU A 205 -13.51 12.12 0.03
CA LEU A 205 -13.19 11.76 -1.36
C LEU A 205 -11.76 12.11 -1.79
N ALA A 206 -11.18 13.19 -1.28
CA ALA A 206 -9.85 13.66 -1.71
C ALA A 206 -8.71 12.63 -1.59
N PRO A 207 -8.60 11.85 -0.49
CA PRO A 207 -7.60 10.79 -0.40
C PRO A 207 -7.75 9.73 -1.50
N THR A 208 -8.95 9.58 -2.04
CA THR A 208 -9.33 8.42 -2.86
C THR A 208 -9.30 8.70 -4.33
N LEU A 209 -9.64 9.91 -4.76
CA LEU A 209 -9.31 10.38 -6.11
C LEU A 209 -7.81 10.29 -6.37
N PHE A 210 -7.00 10.48 -5.32
CA PHE A 210 -5.55 10.30 -5.37
C PHE A 210 -5.13 8.82 -5.28
N LEU A 211 -5.66 8.05 -4.31
CA LEU A 211 -5.34 6.62 -4.12
C LEU A 211 -5.92 5.70 -5.21
N TYR A 212 -6.92 6.13 -5.98
CA TYR A 212 -7.48 5.39 -7.11
C TYR A 212 -6.43 5.20 -8.23
N LYS A 213 -5.44 6.09 -8.30
CA LYS A 213 -4.28 5.95 -9.17
C LYS A 213 -3.20 4.99 -8.61
N LEU A 214 -3.32 4.55 -7.36
CA LEU A 214 -2.42 3.56 -6.73
C LEU A 214 -3.01 2.14 -6.76
N LYS A 215 -2.26 1.18 -7.32
CA LYS A 215 -2.63 -0.25 -7.36
C LYS A 215 -2.46 -0.90 -5.97
N ARG A 216 -3.43 -0.72 -5.07
CA ARG A 216 -3.46 -1.33 -3.72
C ARG A 216 -4.24 -2.67 -3.68
N PRO A 217 -3.85 -3.65 -2.84
CA PRO A 217 -4.55 -4.93 -2.71
C PRO A 217 -5.98 -4.76 -2.19
N LEU A 218 -6.90 -5.66 -2.58
CA LEU A 218 -8.35 -5.57 -2.31
C LEU A 218 -8.68 -5.33 -0.83
N LYS A 219 -7.90 -5.91 0.09
CA LYS A 219 -8.11 -5.75 1.54
C LYS A 219 -7.74 -4.36 2.06
N GLU A 220 -6.71 -3.73 1.49
CA GLU A 220 -6.41 -2.32 1.77
C GLU A 220 -7.43 -1.39 1.09
N LYS A 221 -7.97 -1.77 -0.08
CA LYS A 221 -9.09 -1.06 -0.71
C LYS A 221 -10.39 -1.19 0.09
N ILE A 222 -10.67 -2.34 0.69
CA ILE A 222 -11.81 -2.55 1.60
C ILE A 222 -11.61 -1.73 2.87
N LEU A 223 -10.42 -1.73 3.46
CA LEU A 223 -10.12 -0.90 4.63
C LEU A 223 -10.22 0.60 4.30
N VAL A 224 -9.62 1.06 3.20
CA VAL A 224 -9.73 2.45 2.72
C VAL A 224 -11.17 2.79 2.34
N GLY A 225 -11.91 1.88 1.71
CA GLY A 225 -13.33 2.04 1.39
C GLY A 225 -14.23 2.09 2.63
N ALA A 226 -13.93 1.29 3.65
CA ALA A 226 -14.61 1.35 4.95
C ALA A 226 -14.31 2.67 5.68
N LEU A 227 -13.05 3.14 5.62
CA LEU A 227 -12.64 4.46 6.13
C LEU A 227 -13.37 5.61 5.40
N MET A 228 -13.54 5.50 4.08
CA MET A 228 -14.34 6.45 3.30
C MET A 228 -15.83 6.38 3.64
N GLY A 229 -16.37 5.17 3.83
CA GLY A 229 -17.77 4.94 4.16
C GLY A 229 -18.17 5.62 5.48
N LEU A 230 -17.27 5.61 6.47
CA LEU A 230 -17.45 6.33 7.73
C LEU A 230 -17.51 7.85 7.53
N GLY A 231 -16.65 8.41 6.67
CA GLY A 231 -16.68 9.84 6.33
C GLY A 231 -17.91 10.26 5.53
N MET A 232 -18.38 9.41 4.61
CA MET A 232 -19.60 9.67 3.83
C MET A 232 -20.87 9.57 4.68
N PHE A 233 -20.90 8.66 5.66
CA PHE A 233 -22.01 8.57 6.62
C PHE A 233 -22.09 9.80 7.52
N ALA A 234 -20.95 10.40 7.90
CA ALA A 234 -20.95 11.67 8.62
C ALA A 234 -21.68 12.77 7.84
N SER A 235 -21.49 12.84 6.51
CA SER A 235 -22.24 13.76 5.64
C SER A 235 -23.76 13.51 5.65
N VAL A 236 -24.20 12.24 5.75
CA VAL A 236 -25.63 11.90 5.87
C VAL A 236 -26.21 12.43 7.18
N ALA A 237 -25.46 12.32 8.29
CA ALA A 237 -25.88 12.91 9.57
C ALA A 237 -26.05 14.44 9.47
N SER A 238 -25.13 15.12 8.78
CA SER A 238 -25.21 16.57 8.51
C SER A 238 -26.44 16.94 7.65
N ILE A 239 -26.79 16.11 6.66
CA ILE A 239 -27.98 16.31 5.81
C ILE A 239 -29.26 16.15 6.62
N VAL A 240 -29.38 15.08 7.42
CA VAL A 240 -30.56 14.87 8.27
C VAL A 240 -30.73 16.04 9.24
N LYS A 241 -29.64 16.50 9.87
CA LYS A 241 -29.65 17.70 10.71
C LYS A 241 -30.19 18.94 9.97
N ALA A 242 -29.72 19.19 8.74
CA ALA A 242 -30.20 20.33 7.95
C ALA A 242 -31.72 20.26 7.67
N THR A 243 -32.30 19.06 7.58
CA THR A 243 -33.75 18.91 7.47
C THR A 243 -34.48 19.17 8.79
N LEU A 244 -33.92 18.70 9.92
CA LEU A 244 -34.51 18.89 11.25
C LEU A 244 -34.47 20.35 11.71
N VAL A 245 -33.43 21.10 11.36
CA VAL A 245 -33.30 22.53 11.70
C VAL A 245 -34.43 23.37 11.10
N LYS A 246 -35.07 22.95 10.00
CA LYS A 246 -36.23 23.65 9.43
C LYS A 246 -37.47 23.60 10.32
N GLU A 247 -37.56 22.59 11.19
CA GLU A 247 -38.68 22.43 12.14
C GLU A 247 -38.42 23.19 13.46
N PHE A 248 -37.23 23.78 13.62
CA PHE A 248 -36.83 24.52 14.81
C PHE A 248 -37.72 25.76 15.00
N GLY A 249 -38.33 25.89 16.18
CA GLY A 249 -39.29 26.97 16.48
C GLY A 249 -40.73 26.73 15.98
N ILE A 250 -40.99 25.65 15.23
CA ILE A 250 -42.32 25.32 14.67
C ILE A 250 -42.86 23.99 15.23
N ALA A 251 -41.98 23.07 15.63
CA ALA A 251 -42.37 21.74 16.09
C ALA A 251 -43.24 21.75 17.36
N LYS A 252 -44.30 20.93 17.37
CA LYS A 252 -45.20 20.73 18.53
C LYS A 252 -44.49 20.20 19.78
N ASP A 253 -43.41 19.45 19.60
CA ASP A 253 -42.57 18.91 20.68
C ASP A 253 -41.12 19.35 20.45
N GLY A 254 -40.81 20.55 20.94
CA GLY A 254 -39.47 21.15 20.81
C GLY A 254 -38.38 20.34 21.50
N TRP A 255 -38.69 19.67 22.61
CA TRP A 255 -37.70 18.88 23.38
C TRP A 255 -37.31 17.60 22.64
N ALA A 256 -38.28 16.92 22.03
CA ALA A 256 -38.00 15.79 21.15
C ALA A 256 -37.14 16.21 19.94
N LEU A 257 -37.42 17.39 19.35
CA LEU A 257 -36.64 17.92 18.24
C LEU A 257 -35.18 18.22 18.64
N THR A 258 -34.96 18.88 19.78
CA THR A 258 -33.60 19.18 20.27
C THR A 258 -32.82 17.91 20.59
N ASN A 259 -33.46 16.90 21.20
CA ASN A 259 -32.83 15.59 21.43
C ASN A 259 -32.46 14.88 20.12
N ALA A 260 -33.32 14.98 19.09
CA ALA A 260 -33.03 14.41 17.78
C ALA A 260 -31.84 15.12 17.11
N ILE A 261 -31.82 16.46 17.11
CA ILE A 261 -30.70 17.25 16.57
C ILE A 261 -29.39 16.91 17.29
N ALA A 262 -29.41 16.89 18.63
CA ALA A 262 -28.27 16.54 19.47
C ALA A 262 -27.72 15.13 19.18
N THR A 263 -28.59 14.18 18.85
CA THR A 263 -28.18 12.82 18.48
C THR A 263 -27.44 12.80 17.16
N TRP A 264 -27.96 13.49 16.14
CA TRP A 264 -27.30 13.54 14.84
C TRP A 264 -25.99 14.34 14.86
N THR A 265 -25.90 15.43 15.63
CA THR A 265 -24.64 16.19 15.81
C THR A 265 -23.58 15.39 16.54
N ALA A 266 -23.97 14.63 17.58
CA ALA A 266 -23.05 13.74 18.29
C ALA A 266 -22.59 12.58 17.41
N LEU A 267 -23.49 11.98 16.61
CA LEU A 267 -23.12 10.93 15.65
C LEU A 267 -22.13 11.45 14.60
N GLU A 268 -22.38 12.63 14.04
CA GLU A 268 -21.48 13.28 13.08
C GLU A 268 -20.07 13.44 13.67
N GLN A 269 -19.93 14.01 14.87
CA GLN A 269 -18.59 14.22 15.47
C GLN A 269 -17.89 12.90 15.79
N ILE A 270 -18.61 11.93 16.37
CA ILE A 270 -18.02 10.65 16.82
C ILE A 270 -17.54 9.83 15.62
N LEU A 271 -18.30 9.82 14.52
CA LEU A 271 -17.90 9.09 13.31
C LEU A 271 -16.66 9.71 12.65
N ILE A 272 -16.53 11.04 12.67
CA ILE A 272 -15.32 11.73 12.19
C ILE A 272 -14.12 11.41 13.09
N MET A 273 -14.29 11.34 14.41
CA MET A 273 -13.23 10.93 15.35
C MET A 273 -12.74 9.50 15.08
N ILE A 274 -13.67 8.57 14.86
CA ILE A 274 -13.37 7.17 14.52
C ILE A 274 -12.64 7.10 13.17
N ALA A 275 -13.19 7.75 12.12
CA ALA A 275 -12.63 7.75 10.78
C ALA A 275 -11.21 8.33 10.73
N SER A 276 -10.95 9.39 11.50
CA SER A 276 -9.64 10.05 11.55
C SER A 276 -8.60 9.27 12.37
N SER A 277 -9.01 8.43 13.32
CA SER A 277 -8.10 7.61 14.13
C SER A 277 -7.78 6.25 13.50
N ALA A 278 -8.68 5.74 12.67
CA ALA A 278 -8.59 4.41 12.08
C ALA A 278 -7.38 4.15 11.15
N PRO A 279 -6.83 5.12 10.37
CA PRO A 279 -5.61 4.90 9.58
C PRO A 279 -4.40 4.46 10.42
N PHE A 280 -4.33 4.89 11.68
CA PHE A 280 -3.22 4.61 12.60
C PHE A 280 -3.35 3.26 13.31
N LEU A 281 -4.56 2.69 13.36
CA LEU A 281 -4.85 1.43 14.06
C LEU A 281 -4.61 0.19 13.20
N LYS A 282 -4.33 0.37 11.91
CA LYS A 282 -4.02 -0.72 10.97
C LYS A 282 -3.04 -1.77 11.53
N PRO A 283 -1.91 -1.40 12.19
CA PRO A 283 -0.98 -2.39 12.75
C PRO A 283 -1.57 -3.20 13.92
N LEU A 284 -2.41 -2.59 14.75
CA LEU A 284 -3.04 -3.25 15.91
C LEU A 284 -4.14 -4.21 15.47
N VAL A 285 -4.97 -3.77 14.52
CA VAL A 285 -6.05 -4.59 13.95
C VAL A 285 -5.45 -5.82 13.27
N GLN A 286 -4.36 -5.67 12.52
CA GLN A 286 -3.63 -6.79 11.93
C GLN A 286 -3.11 -7.79 12.97
N ASN A 287 -2.57 -7.30 14.09
CA ASN A 287 -2.07 -8.15 15.18
C ASN A 287 -3.19 -8.85 15.98
N ALA A 288 -4.33 -8.18 16.21
CA ALA A 288 -5.47 -8.75 16.92
C ALA A 288 -6.17 -9.85 16.10
N LEU A 289 -6.35 -9.61 14.81
CA LEU A 289 -6.91 -10.58 13.86
C LEU A 289 -6.03 -11.83 13.75
N HIS A 290 -4.70 -11.65 13.76
CA HIS A 290 -3.76 -12.76 13.82
C HIS A 290 -3.91 -13.61 15.09
N ARG A 291 -4.14 -13.00 16.26
CA ARG A 291 -4.35 -13.71 17.53
C ARG A 291 -5.69 -14.45 17.63
N MET A 292 -6.73 -13.99 16.93
CA MET A 292 -8.05 -14.64 16.91
C MET A 292 -8.15 -15.76 15.85
N GLY A 293 -7.04 -16.15 15.24
CA GLY A 293 -7.01 -17.19 14.18
C GLY A 293 -7.63 -16.75 12.86
N TRP A 294 -8.12 -15.50 12.78
CA TRP A 294 -8.68 -14.91 11.56
C TRP A 294 -7.57 -14.17 10.81
N THR A 295 -6.83 -14.89 9.99
CA THR A 295 -5.74 -14.33 9.19
C THR A 295 -6.28 -13.44 8.07
N LEU A 296 -6.56 -12.18 8.38
CA LEU A 296 -6.93 -11.16 7.39
C LEU A 296 -5.75 -10.78 6.47
N SER A 297 -4.55 -11.26 6.74
CA SER A 297 -3.51 -11.56 5.75
C SER A 297 -2.55 -12.57 6.37
N GLY A 298 -2.02 -13.49 5.56
CA GLY A 298 -1.10 -14.54 6.00
C GLY A 298 0.30 -14.01 6.32
N THR A 299 0.42 -13.28 7.42
CA THR A 299 1.70 -12.83 8.00
C THR A 299 1.65 -13.14 9.49
N SER A 300 2.39 -14.16 9.91
CA SER A 300 2.69 -14.38 11.32
C SER A 300 3.79 -13.43 11.75
N ALA A 301 3.39 -12.38 12.48
CA ALA A 301 4.32 -11.51 13.17
C ALA A 301 4.94 -12.27 14.34
N ALA A 302 6.20 -12.68 14.20
CA ALA A 302 7.04 -13.01 15.34
C ALA A 302 7.29 -11.72 16.15
N ARG A 303 7.03 -11.79 17.45
CA ARG A 303 7.29 -10.73 18.44
C ARG A 303 8.73 -10.23 18.34
N SER A 304 8.93 -9.00 17.88
CA SER A 304 10.10 -8.19 18.24
C SER A 304 9.74 -7.38 19.48
N GLY A 305 10.29 -7.79 20.63
CA GLY A 305 10.34 -6.98 21.83
C GLY A 305 11.41 -5.90 21.67
N TYR A 306 10.97 -4.66 21.43
CA TYR A 306 11.80 -3.48 21.62
C TYR A 306 11.93 -3.23 23.12
N GLY A 307 13.11 -3.45 23.69
CA GLY A 307 13.41 -3.02 25.06
C GLY A 307 14.38 -3.92 25.80
N ASN A 308 15.67 -3.85 25.46
CA ASN A 308 16.81 -3.98 26.40
C ASN A 308 18.12 -3.82 25.62
N ALA A 309 18.45 -2.57 25.25
CA ALA A 309 19.79 -2.22 24.77
C ALA A 309 20.05 -0.74 25.05
N TYR A 310 19.89 -0.31 26.30
CA TYR A 310 20.33 1.03 26.74
C TYR A 310 20.71 1.03 28.22
N ARG A 311 21.43 0.00 28.68
CA ARG A 311 22.08 0.04 30.00
C ARG A 311 23.14 -1.03 30.22
N GLU A 312 24.11 -1.17 29.31
CA GLU A 312 25.35 -1.89 29.65
C GLU A 312 26.49 -1.59 28.68
N GLN A 313 26.92 -0.32 28.65
CA GLN A 313 28.21 0.02 28.02
C GLN A 313 28.83 1.22 28.72
N ARG A 314 29.06 1.08 30.03
CA ARG A 314 29.96 1.97 30.76
C ARG A 314 30.58 1.28 31.97
N GLN A 315 31.27 0.16 31.75
CA GLN A 315 32.34 -0.29 32.64
C GLN A 315 33.18 -1.40 31.97
N SER A 316 34.49 -1.32 32.17
CA SER A 316 35.56 -2.24 31.74
C SER A 316 36.08 -2.14 30.29
N ARG A 317 36.82 -1.05 30.03
CA ARG A 317 38.21 -1.24 29.58
C ARG A 317 39.04 -1.56 30.83
N ILE A 318 39.80 -2.66 30.82
CA ILE A 318 41.14 -2.83 31.44
C ILE A 318 41.57 -4.30 31.26
N GLY A 319 42.73 -4.52 30.63
CA GLY A 319 43.56 -5.74 30.64
C GLY A 319 43.04 -6.90 29.78
N GLY A 320 43.83 -7.68 29.05
CA GLY A 320 45.27 -7.80 28.90
C GLY A 320 45.58 -9.17 28.26
N THR A 321 46.52 -9.17 27.31
CA THR A 321 47.48 -10.24 26.95
C THR A 321 47.03 -11.64 26.47
N ASN A 322 47.54 -11.97 25.27
CA ASN A 322 48.16 -13.24 24.81
C ASN A 322 47.38 -14.58 24.91
N LYS A 323 47.13 -15.22 23.76
CA LYS A 323 48.00 -16.28 23.18
C LYS A 323 47.43 -16.84 21.86
N SER A 324 48.37 -17.17 20.97
CA SER A 324 48.28 -17.88 19.68
C SER A 324 47.88 -19.36 19.80
N VAL A 325 47.47 -19.97 18.68
CA VAL A 325 47.77 -21.35 18.14
C VAL A 325 46.75 -21.63 17.00
N THR A 326 47.12 -21.45 15.72
CA THR A 326 47.43 -22.49 14.68
C THR A 326 46.41 -23.64 14.60
N SER A 327 45.71 -23.96 13.50
CA SER A 327 46.17 -24.68 12.27
C SER A 327 44.95 -24.90 11.34
N ARG A 328 44.93 -24.48 10.07
CA ARG A 328 45.08 -25.26 8.80
C ARG A 328 44.39 -26.64 8.67
N ARG A 329 43.54 -26.70 7.62
CA ARG A 329 43.33 -27.72 6.55
C ARG A 329 42.72 -29.11 6.84
N ASP A 330 41.60 -29.40 6.16
CA ASP A 330 41.34 -30.48 5.15
C ASP A 330 39.81 -30.75 5.06
N ILE A 331 39.12 -30.65 3.91
CA ILE A 331 39.06 -31.50 2.69
C ILE A 331 38.25 -32.79 2.88
N TYR A 332 37.05 -32.81 2.27
CA TYR A 332 36.16 -33.89 1.78
C TYR A 332 35.82 -35.16 2.60
N GLY A 333 34.51 -35.45 2.68
CA GLY A 333 33.96 -36.81 2.46
C GLY A 333 32.99 -37.37 3.52
N GLY A 334 31.82 -37.84 3.07
CA GLY A 334 31.16 -39.05 3.59
C GLY A 334 29.91 -38.90 4.48
N ASP A 335 28.75 -39.16 3.87
CA ASP A 335 27.54 -39.90 4.31
C ASP A 335 27.30 -40.20 5.82
N GLU A 336 26.05 -40.01 6.25
CA GLU A 336 25.13 -41.11 6.67
C GLU A 336 23.79 -40.55 7.20
N ASP A 337 22.69 -40.90 6.51
CA ASP A 337 21.38 -41.13 7.14
C ASP A 337 21.48 -42.44 7.96
N PRO A 338 20.93 -42.49 9.18
CA PRO A 338 19.90 -43.51 9.40
C PRO A 338 18.83 -43.06 10.40
N PHE A 339 17.56 -43.22 10.04
CA PHE A 339 16.55 -43.99 10.80
C PHE A 339 15.27 -44.05 9.96
N ALA A 340 15.13 -45.18 9.27
CA ALA A 340 13.88 -45.64 8.67
C ALA A 340 13.24 -46.72 9.56
N GLY A 341 11.91 -46.81 9.49
CA GLY A 341 11.09 -47.94 9.96
C GLY A 341 10.07 -47.54 11.05
N GLY A 342 8.77 -47.75 10.92
CA GLY A 342 8.00 -48.43 9.87
C GLY A 342 6.48 -48.36 10.12
N ASP A 343 5.73 -48.62 9.03
CA ASP A 343 4.50 -49.41 8.87
C ASP A 343 3.29 -49.17 9.78
N SER A 344 2.17 -48.67 9.26
CA SER A 344 1.02 -49.42 8.67
C SER A 344 -0.24 -49.09 9.51
N VAL A 345 -1.52 -49.08 9.09
CA VAL A 345 -2.35 -49.93 8.24
C VAL A 345 -3.72 -49.22 7.99
N ASP A 346 -4.36 -49.49 6.83
CA ASP A 346 -5.79 -49.39 6.39
C ASP A 346 -6.56 -48.04 6.39
N ALA A 347 -7.28 -47.55 5.37
CA ALA A 347 -8.02 -48.05 4.18
C ALA A 347 -9.57 -48.13 4.35
N ILE A 348 -10.25 -47.35 3.48
CA ILE A 348 -11.51 -47.62 2.75
C ILE A 348 -12.86 -47.04 3.31
N PRO A 349 -13.79 -46.62 2.40
CA PRO A 349 -14.58 -45.38 2.47
C PRO A 349 -16.12 -45.58 2.36
N LEU A 350 -16.84 -44.55 1.87
CA LEU A 350 -18.26 -44.50 1.39
C LEU A 350 -19.27 -44.08 2.48
N GLU A 351 -20.36 -43.35 2.24
CA GLU A 351 -21.11 -43.09 1.01
C GLU A 351 -22.09 -41.90 1.18
N VAL A 352 -22.57 -41.46 0.03
CA VAL A 352 -23.66 -40.52 -0.26
C VAL A 352 -25.01 -41.05 0.24
N LYS A 353 -25.94 -40.15 0.61
CA LYS A 353 -27.38 -40.31 0.28
C LYS A 353 -28.10 -38.97 0.19
N ALA A 354 -28.88 -38.84 -0.87
CA ALA A 354 -29.76 -37.74 -1.23
C ALA A 354 -31.24 -38.20 -1.14
N PHE A 355 -32.16 -37.26 -1.44
CA PHE A 355 -33.60 -37.42 -1.74
C PHE A 355 -34.53 -37.66 -0.51
N GLU A 356 -35.76 -37.14 -0.38
CA GLU A 356 -36.75 -36.40 -1.21
C GLU A 356 -37.86 -35.90 -0.24
N ALA A 357 -38.48 -34.71 -0.38
CA ALA A 357 -39.72 -34.35 -1.09
C ALA A 357 -41.08 -34.86 -0.52
N GLY A 358 -42.07 -33.94 -0.46
CA GLY A 358 -43.53 -34.17 -0.34
C GLY A 358 -44.22 -33.21 0.67
N LYS A 359 -44.94 -32.12 0.29
CA LYS A 359 -46.34 -32.00 -0.21
C LYS A 359 -47.38 -32.63 0.76
N THR A 360 -48.54 -32.06 1.17
CA THR A 360 -49.56 -31.18 0.55
C THR A 360 -50.74 -30.94 1.54
N GLY A 361 -51.63 -29.96 1.26
CA GLY A 361 -53.05 -29.90 1.71
C GLY A 361 -53.40 -28.71 2.63
N ASP A 362 -54.05 -27.60 2.23
CA ASP A 362 -55.44 -27.36 1.75
C ASP A 362 -56.53 -27.96 2.68
N GLU A 363 -57.66 -27.34 3.04
CA GLU A 363 -58.32 -26.03 2.81
C GLU A 363 -59.60 -26.01 3.71
N ARG A 364 -60.29 -24.85 3.80
CA ARG A 364 -61.77 -24.64 3.89
C ARG A 364 -62.54 -24.23 5.18
N THR A 365 -63.03 -22.96 5.11
CA THR A 365 -64.43 -22.41 5.22
C THR A 365 -65.22 -22.46 6.54
N THR A 366 -66.13 -21.54 6.93
CA THR A 366 -67.05 -20.55 6.28
C THR A 366 -67.62 -19.56 7.35
N GLN A 367 -67.81 -18.24 7.07
CA GLN A 367 -69.10 -17.47 6.88
C GLN A 367 -69.95 -17.25 8.17
N GLY A 368 -70.53 -16.09 8.56
CA GLY A 368 -70.68 -14.71 8.07
C GLY A 368 -71.46 -13.82 9.09
N ASP A 369 -71.75 -12.57 8.69
CA ASP A 369 -72.77 -11.59 9.18
C ASP A 369 -72.41 -10.37 10.06
N HIS A 370 -73.09 -9.28 9.69
CA HIS A 370 -72.90 -7.82 9.92
C HIS A 370 -73.08 -7.30 11.35
N PHE A 371 -72.42 -6.17 11.71
CA PHE A 371 -73.05 -4.97 12.30
C PHE A 371 -72.04 -3.79 12.39
N ILE A 372 -72.53 -2.56 12.19
CA ILE A 372 -71.77 -1.29 12.19
C ILE A 372 -71.50 -0.81 13.63
N SER A 373 -70.26 -0.41 13.93
CA SER A 373 -69.92 0.50 15.04
C SER A 373 -68.53 1.11 14.82
N GLU A 374 -68.45 2.44 14.93
CA GLU A 374 -67.23 3.24 14.86
C GLU A 374 -66.17 2.78 15.87
N THR A 375 -64.93 2.60 15.42
CA THR A 375 -63.75 2.65 16.32
C THR A 375 -62.46 2.82 15.52
N LEU A 376 -61.82 3.98 15.72
CA LEU A 376 -60.38 4.25 15.69
C LEU A 376 -59.52 3.46 14.69
N ALA A 377 -59.23 4.07 13.55
CA ALA A 377 -58.13 3.65 12.69
C ALA A 377 -56.79 3.65 13.47
N PRO A 378 -55.96 2.60 13.38
CA PRO A 378 -54.61 2.62 13.93
C PRO A 378 -53.74 3.62 13.14
N CYS A 379 -53.10 4.51 13.89
CA CYS A 379 -52.15 5.52 13.43
C CYS A 379 -51.03 4.87 12.57
N PRO A 380 -50.62 5.47 11.42
CA PRO A 380 -49.59 4.90 10.58
C PRO A 380 -48.23 4.85 11.32
N ARG A 381 -47.51 3.74 11.17
CA ARG A 381 -46.13 3.57 11.66
C ARG A 381 -45.27 4.76 11.22
N SER A 382 -44.45 5.27 12.15
CA SER A 382 -43.71 6.53 12.02
C SER A 382 -42.71 6.57 10.84
N PRO A 383 -42.44 7.75 10.25
CA PRO A 383 -41.47 7.92 9.16
C PRO A 383 -40.03 7.53 9.54
N SER A 384 -39.70 7.50 10.82
CA SER A 384 -38.35 7.21 11.34
C SER A 384 -37.89 5.76 11.07
N SER A 385 -38.80 4.78 11.11
CA SER A 385 -38.46 3.39 10.78
C SER A 385 -38.17 3.22 9.29
N PHE A 386 -38.81 4.03 8.43
CA PHE A 386 -38.56 4.04 7.00
C PHE A 386 -37.18 4.60 6.68
N TYR A 387 -36.75 5.71 7.30
CA TYR A 387 -35.41 6.25 7.11
C TYR A 387 -34.30 5.34 7.67
N ILE A 388 -34.53 4.66 8.79
CA ILE A 388 -33.59 3.68 9.36
C ILE A 388 -33.49 2.42 8.48
N MET A 389 -34.62 1.89 8.00
CA MET A 389 -34.60 0.74 7.08
C MET A 389 -34.05 1.10 5.70
N VAL A 390 -34.27 2.32 5.20
CA VAL A 390 -33.66 2.83 3.97
C VAL A 390 -32.16 3.00 4.15
N ALA A 391 -31.69 3.51 5.30
CA ALA A 391 -30.27 3.61 5.64
C ALA A 391 -29.59 2.24 5.77
N ILE A 392 -30.25 1.25 6.40
CA ILE A 392 -29.75 -0.13 6.51
C ILE A 392 -29.75 -0.81 5.14
N LYS A 393 -30.80 -0.65 4.33
CA LYS A 393 -30.86 -1.19 2.95
C LYS A 393 -29.84 -0.54 2.02
N SER A 394 -29.59 0.76 2.18
CA SER A 394 -28.53 1.46 1.43
C SER A 394 -27.12 1.14 1.92
N LEU A 395 -26.96 0.75 3.20
CA LEU A 395 -25.73 0.14 3.72
C LEU A 395 -25.47 -1.22 3.06
N TRP A 396 -26.48 -2.08 2.93
CA TRP A 396 -26.35 -3.37 2.27
C TRP A 396 -26.13 -3.25 0.76
N THR A 397 -26.80 -2.34 0.07
CA THR A 397 -26.57 -2.12 -1.37
C THR A 397 -25.25 -1.39 -1.65
N ALA A 398 -24.78 -0.48 -0.80
CA ALA A 398 -23.47 0.15 -0.95
C ALA A 398 -22.32 -0.82 -0.61
N VAL A 399 -22.49 -1.69 0.39
CA VAL A 399 -21.56 -2.80 0.68
C VAL A 399 -21.57 -3.82 -0.46
N LEU A 400 -22.73 -4.16 -1.01
CA LEU A 400 -22.85 -5.05 -2.18
C LEU A 400 -22.29 -4.43 -3.46
N LEU A 401 -22.53 -3.14 -3.75
CA LEU A 401 -21.90 -2.45 -4.90
C LEU A 401 -20.39 -2.25 -4.70
N ALA A 402 -19.92 -2.02 -3.47
CA ALA A 402 -18.50 -1.99 -3.16
C ALA A 402 -17.84 -3.38 -3.24
N CYS A 403 -18.59 -4.45 -2.98
CA CYS A 403 -18.20 -5.84 -3.21
C CYS A 403 -18.29 -6.28 -4.69
N VAL A 404 -19.16 -5.66 -5.50
CA VAL A 404 -19.29 -5.96 -6.94
C VAL A 404 -18.32 -5.13 -7.79
N ALA A 405 -17.77 -4.02 -7.27
CA ALA A 405 -16.62 -3.33 -7.86
C ALA A 405 -15.27 -4.04 -7.57
N VAL A 406 -15.28 -5.37 -7.39
CA VAL A 406 -14.11 -6.23 -7.53
C VAL A 406 -13.70 -6.19 -9.00
N SER A 407 -12.89 -5.20 -9.35
CA SER A 407 -11.96 -5.39 -10.45
C SER A 407 -11.06 -6.54 -10.03
N GLU A 408 -11.29 -7.71 -10.61
CA GLU A 408 -10.25 -8.72 -10.82
C GLU A 408 -8.91 -8.00 -11.09
N ALA A 409 -7.81 -8.50 -10.54
CA ALA A 409 -6.50 -8.13 -11.04
C ALA A 409 -6.56 -8.38 -12.54
N LYS A 410 -6.56 -7.33 -13.37
CA LYS A 410 -6.65 -7.45 -14.83
C LYS A 410 -5.61 -8.49 -15.23
N SER A 411 -6.05 -9.71 -15.55
CA SER A 411 -5.14 -10.72 -16.04
C SER A 411 -4.60 -10.20 -17.37
N CYS A 412 -3.30 -10.35 -17.58
CA CYS A 412 -2.67 -9.99 -18.85
C CYS A 412 -3.32 -10.82 -19.97
N LYS A 413 -4.21 -10.19 -20.76
CA LYS A 413 -4.96 -10.87 -21.83
C LYS A 413 -4.12 -11.15 -23.08
N LYS A 414 -3.03 -10.39 -23.30
CA LYS A 414 -2.13 -10.50 -24.46
C LYS A 414 -0.68 -10.27 -24.03
N PRO A 415 -0.01 -11.28 -23.43
CA PRO A 415 1.39 -11.16 -23.04
C PRO A 415 2.30 -11.06 -24.27
N PHE A 416 3.35 -10.25 -24.16
CA PHE A 416 4.50 -10.38 -25.07
C PHE A 416 5.17 -11.73 -24.83
N ILE A 417 5.53 -12.45 -25.89
CA ILE A 417 6.27 -13.71 -25.75
C ILE A 417 7.75 -13.38 -25.96
N ARG A 418 8.56 -13.61 -24.92
CA ARG A 418 10.02 -13.65 -25.01
C ARG A 418 10.41 -15.00 -25.56
N ARG A 419 11.16 -14.99 -26.66
CA ARG A 419 11.50 -16.17 -27.44
C ARG A 419 12.99 -16.45 -27.39
N GLU A 420 13.36 -17.70 -27.56
CA GLU A 420 14.78 -18.06 -27.68
C GLU A 420 15.35 -17.44 -28.97
N TRP A 421 16.61 -17.01 -28.95
CA TRP A 421 17.22 -16.32 -30.09
C TRP A 421 17.12 -17.07 -31.42
N ARG A 422 17.28 -18.40 -31.41
CA ARG A 422 17.22 -19.27 -32.58
C ARG A 422 15.81 -19.41 -33.14
N SER A 423 14.78 -19.33 -32.29
CA SER A 423 13.38 -19.42 -32.75
C SER A 423 12.90 -18.15 -33.45
N LEU A 424 13.59 -17.02 -33.29
CA LEU A 424 13.34 -15.82 -34.08
C LEU A 424 13.75 -16.01 -35.55
N SER A 425 12.89 -15.50 -36.45
CA SER A 425 13.24 -15.35 -37.86
C SER A 425 14.45 -14.44 -38.03
N LEU A 426 15.27 -14.64 -39.07
CA LEU A 426 16.42 -13.77 -39.35
C LEU A 426 16.01 -12.29 -39.46
N GLY A 427 14.85 -12.02 -40.05
CA GLY A 427 14.29 -10.67 -40.13
C GLY A 427 13.88 -10.08 -38.78
N ASP A 428 13.42 -10.90 -37.82
CA ASP A 428 13.16 -10.45 -36.45
C ASP A 428 14.44 -10.19 -35.66
N ARG A 429 15.48 -11.01 -35.84
CA ARG A 429 16.82 -10.75 -35.27
C ARG A 429 17.35 -9.40 -35.74
N ASP A 430 17.26 -9.12 -37.04
CA ASP A 430 17.66 -7.84 -37.62
C ASP A 430 16.83 -6.67 -37.07
N ARG A 431 15.52 -6.84 -36.91
CA ARG A 431 14.63 -5.83 -36.32
C ARG A 431 14.97 -5.55 -34.87
N TYR A 432 15.28 -6.57 -34.08
CA TYR A 432 15.69 -6.43 -32.69
C TYR A 432 17.02 -5.67 -32.58
N ILE A 433 18.04 -6.08 -33.34
CA ILE A 433 19.35 -5.40 -33.42
C ILE A 433 19.18 -3.94 -33.85
N LYS A 434 18.32 -3.68 -34.84
CA LYS A 434 17.99 -2.31 -35.27
C LYS A 434 17.34 -1.49 -34.15
N ALA A 435 16.47 -2.08 -33.34
CA ALA A 435 15.85 -1.40 -32.22
C ALA A 435 16.87 -1.03 -31.11
N GLN A 436 17.82 -1.91 -30.81
CA GLN A 436 18.92 -1.59 -29.89
C GLN A 436 19.78 -0.43 -30.40
N LYS A 437 20.17 -0.47 -31.68
CA LYS A 437 20.91 0.63 -32.33
C LYS A 437 20.12 1.93 -32.34
N CYS A 438 18.80 1.87 -32.39
CA CYS A 438 17.95 3.04 -32.24
C CYS A 438 18.07 3.64 -30.83
N LEU A 439 18.05 2.83 -29.76
CA LEU A 439 18.28 3.33 -28.39
C LEU A 439 19.65 3.97 -28.20
N MET A 440 20.69 3.41 -28.85
CA MET A 440 22.05 3.98 -28.86
C MET A 440 22.12 5.35 -29.57
N LYS A 441 21.14 5.69 -30.40
CA LYS A 441 21.08 6.97 -31.13
C LYS A 441 20.10 7.96 -30.52
N LYS A 442 19.06 7.49 -29.82
CA LYS A 442 18.08 8.37 -29.16
C LYS A 442 18.78 9.19 -28.08
N PRO A 443 18.46 10.49 -27.93
CA PRO A 443 19.10 11.34 -26.93
C PRO A 443 18.80 10.86 -25.51
N SER A 444 19.80 10.95 -24.63
CA SER A 444 19.67 10.69 -23.20
C SER A 444 18.62 11.61 -22.56
N GLN A 445 17.90 11.09 -21.57
CA GLN A 445 16.96 11.86 -20.74
C GLN A 445 17.41 11.94 -19.28
N SER A 446 18.51 11.27 -18.91
CA SER A 446 19.05 11.34 -17.55
C SER A 446 19.57 12.73 -17.23
N SER A 447 19.43 13.11 -15.95
CA SER A 447 20.01 14.36 -15.45
C SER A 447 21.53 14.33 -15.59
N LYS A 448 22.11 15.45 -16.04
CA LYS A 448 23.57 15.63 -16.05
C LYS A 448 24.18 15.65 -14.65
N ALA A 449 23.39 15.89 -13.61
CA ALA A 449 23.84 15.77 -12.22
C ALA A 449 24.03 14.30 -11.80
N ASP A 450 23.18 13.40 -12.32
CA ASP A 450 23.17 11.99 -11.90
C ASP A 450 24.08 11.14 -12.81
N ILE A 451 24.00 11.32 -14.13
CA ILE A 451 24.81 10.59 -15.12
C ILE A 451 25.42 11.59 -16.12
N PRO A 452 26.52 12.30 -15.75
CA PRO A 452 27.10 13.36 -16.57
C PRO A 452 27.50 12.91 -17.98
N GLY A 453 28.01 11.67 -18.10
CA GLY A 453 28.49 11.09 -19.33
C GLY A 453 27.42 10.56 -20.29
N ALA A 454 26.15 10.49 -19.86
CA ALA A 454 25.09 9.94 -20.69
C ALA A 454 24.83 10.81 -21.93
N LYS A 455 24.84 10.19 -23.11
CA LYS A 455 24.55 10.84 -24.39
C LYS A 455 23.33 10.26 -25.07
N SER A 456 23.03 8.99 -24.82
CA SER A 456 21.95 8.26 -25.45
C SER A 456 21.00 7.59 -24.45
N ARG A 457 19.83 7.15 -24.92
CA ARG A 457 18.91 6.31 -24.15
C ARG A 457 19.56 4.99 -23.71
N TRP A 458 20.51 4.49 -24.49
CA TRP A 458 21.35 3.36 -24.10
C TRP A 458 22.21 3.68 -22.88
N ASP A 459 22.85 4.85 -22.87
CA ASP A 459 23.66 5.30 -21.74
C ASP A 459 22.82 5.55 -20.47
N ASP A 460 21.55 5.88 -20.62
CA ASP A 460 20.63 6.03 -19.47
C ASP A 460 20.47 4.70 -18.73
N PHE A 461 20.25 3.60 -19.45
CA PHE A 461 20.14 2.27 -18.85
C PHE A 461 21.47 1.78 -18.28
N LEU A 462 22.56 2.03 -19.00
CA LEU A 462 23.91 1.71 -18.53
C LEU A 462 24.23 2.47 -17.23
N GLY A 463 24.04 3.79 -17.20
CA GLY A 463 24.32 4.61 -16.02
C GLY A 463 23.43 4.28 -14.84
N THR A 464 22.16 3.92 -15.10
CA THR A 464 21.25 3.41 -14.07
C THR A 464 21.79 2.15 -13.42
N HIS A 465 22.27 1.20 -14.22
CA HIS A 465 22.86 -0.02 -13.69
C HIS A 465 24.13 0.28 -12.90
N ILE A 466 25.03 1.11 -13.45
CA ILE A 466 26.26 1.54 -12.78
C ILE A 466 25.98 2.11 -11.38
N ILE A 467 25.00 3.02 -11.25
CA ILE A 467 24.67 3.66 -9.97
C ILE A 467 24.13 2.67 -8.94
N ASN A 468 23.34 1.68 -9.38
CA ASN A 468 22.66 0.74 -8.47
C ASN A 468 23.41 -0.58 -8.29
N ALA A 469 24.47 -0.86 -9.05
CA ALA A 469 25.07 -2.20 -9.13
C ALA A 469 25.50 -2.77 -7.77
N ASP A 470 25.96 -1.95 -6.84
CA ASP A 470 26.37 -2.41 -5.50
C ASP A 470 25.18 -2.75 -4.59
N ASP A 471 24.02 -2.16 -4.85
CA ASP A 471 22.78 -2.31 -4.07
C ASP A 471 21.82 -3.36 -4.65
N VAL A 472 22.15 -3.96 -5.80
CA VAL A 472 21.27 -4.89 -6.54
C VAL A 472 21.94 -6.20 -6.93
N HIS A 473 23.20 -6.42 -6.56
CA HIS A 473 23.91 -7.68 -6.74
C HIS A 473 24.31 -8.29 -5.39
N PHE A 474 24.19 -9.61 -5.28
CA PHE A 474 24.39 -10.41 -4.06
C PHE A 474 23.52 -9.94 -2.90
N VAL A 475 22.26 -9.64 -3.24
CA VAL A 475 21.19 -9.12 -2.38
C VAL A 475 19.85 -9.71 -2.80
N GLY A 476 18.88 -9.77 -1.89
CA GLY A 476 17.58 -10.37 -2.18
C GLY A 476 16.69 -9.59 -3.18
N THR A 477 17.14 -8.41 -3.63
CA THR A 477 16.47 -7.60 -4.67
C THR A 477 17.00 -7.87 -6.08
N PHE A 478 18.04 -8.70 -6.25
CA PHE A 478 18.70 -8.96 -7.55
C PHE A 478 17.70 -9.32 -8.66
N TYR A 479 16.96 -10.41 -8.48
CA TYR A 479 15.97 -10.87 -9.45
C TYR A 479 14.81 -9.87 -9.68
N PRO A 480 14.14 -9.33 -8.64
CA PRO A 480 13.12 -8.31 -8.79
C PRO A 480 13.60 -7.05 -9.54
N TYR A 481 14.80 -6.56 -9.23
CA TYR A 481 15.38 -5.37 -9.84
C TYR A 481 15.66 -5.61 -11.33
N HIS A 482 16.35 -6.71 -11.68
CA HIS A 482 16.67 -7.01 -13.06
C HIS A 482 15.42 -7.30 -13.90
N ARG A 483 14.39 -7.95 -13.34
CA ARG A 483 13.08 -8.09 -14.00
C ARG A 483 12.45 -6.72 -14.32
N LEU A 484 12.51 -5.77 -13.39
CA LEU A 484 12.01 -4.41 -13.61
C LEU A 484 12.86 -3.65 -14.64
N LEU A 485 14.18 -3.82 -14.61
CA LEU A 485 15.12 -3.23 -15.57
C LEU A 485 14.83 -3.71 -16.99
N MET A 486 14.65 -5.03 -17.16
CA MET A 486 14.26 -5.65 -18.43
C MET A 486 12.91 -5.11 -18.93
N HIS A 487 11.93 -4.95 -18.04
CA HIS A 487 10.63 -4.38 -18.40
C HIS A 487 10.73 -2.93 -18.88
N ALA A 488 11.50 -2.08 -18.18
CA ALA A 488 11.74 -0.70 -18.59
C ALA A 488 12.44 -0.62 -19.95
N TYR A 489 13.44 -1.48 -20.18
CA TYR A 489 14.15 -1.59 -21.45
C TYR A 489 13.26 -2.06 -22.60
N GLU A 490 12.41 -3.06 -22.36
CA GLU A 490 11.44 -3.56 -23.34
C GLU A 490 10.45 -2.47 -23.77
N GLN A 491 9.94 -1.66 -22.83
CA GLN A 491 9.10 -0.51 -23.16
C GLN A 491 9.81 0.50 -24.08
N GLU A 492 11.10 0.74 -23.86
CA GLU A 492 11.87 1.65 -24.69
C GLU A 492 12.19 1.07 -26.06
N LEU A 493 12.46 -0.24 -26.15
CA LEU A 493 12.60 -0.92 -27.45
C LEU A 493 11.33 -0.81 -28.32
N GLN A 494 10.14 -0.82 -27.70
CA GLN A 494 8.88 -0.62 -28.43
C GLN A 494 8.82 0.74 -29.11
N THR A 495 9.38 1.78 -28.48
CA THR A 495 9.48 3.12 -29.08
C THR A 495 10.49 3.19 -30.24
N CYS A 496 11.30 2.14 -30.43
CA CYS A 496 12.21 1.93 -31.55
C CYS A 496 11.65 0.93 -32.59
N GLY A 497 10.37 0.57 -32.49
CA GLY A 497 9.65 -0.25 -33.47
C GLY A 497 9.74 -1.75 -33.24
N TRP A 498 10.32 -2.21 -32.12
CA TRP A 498 10.29 -3.62 -31.72
C TRP A 498 8.89 -4.00 -31.21
N LYS A 499 8.32 -5.09 -31.73
CA LYS A 499 6.95 -5.53 -31.36
C LYS A 499 6.92 -6.80 -30.52
N GLY A 500 8.03 -7.52 -30.42
CA GLY A 500 8.16 -8.74 -29.62
C GLY A 500 8.54 -8.46 -28.17
N GLY A 501 8.64 -9.52 -27.36
CA GLY A 501 9.36 -9.46 -26.09
C GLY A 501 10.87 -9.45 -26.33
N VAL A 502 11.66 -9.07 -25.33
CA VAL A 502 13.13 -9.21 -25.41
C VAL A 502 13.48 -10.70 -25.56
N PRO A 503 14.23 -11.12 -26.60
CA PRO A 503 14.63 -12.51 -26.75
C PRO A 503 15.59 -12.93 -25.64
N TYR A 504 15.64 -14.23 -25.35
CA TYR A 504 16.56 -14.79 -24.38
C TYR A 504 17.61 -15.68 -25.05
N TRP A 505 18.78 -15.74 -24.43
CA TRP A 505 19.87 -16.63 -24.80
C TRP A 505 19.85 -17.88 -23.93
N ASP A 506 19.42 -19.02 -24.48
CA ASP A 506 19.48 -20.28 -23.75
C ASP A 506 20.93 -20.82 -23.72
N TRP A 507 21.58 -20.67 -22.55
CA TRP A 507 22.97 -21.08 -22.34
C TRP A 507 23.16 -22.58 -22.49
N THR A 508 22.15 -23.39 -22.18
CA THR A 508 22.28 -24.85 -22.16
C THR A 508 22.64 -25.41 -23.53
N LEU A 509 22.19 -24.72 -24.58
CA LEU A 509 22.40 -25.13 -25.97
C LEU A 509 23.78 -24.73 -26.53
N ASP A 510 24.52 -23.84 -25.85
CA ASP A 510 25.83 -23.34 -26.29
C ASP A 510 26.95 -23.61 -25.28
N SER A 511 26.63 -24.32 -24.20
CA SER A 511 27.55 -24.60 -23.10
C SER A 511 28.50 -25.77 -23.39
N ALA A 512 27.98 -26.86 -23.96
CA ALA A 512 28.78 -28.00 -24.37
C ALA A 512 28.04 -28.81 -25.44
N GLY A 513 28.78 -29.24 -26.47
CA GLY A 513 28.35 -30.26 -27.42
C GLY A 513 28.53 -31.68 -26.89
N PRO A 514 28.37 -32.69 -27.77
CA PRO A 514 28.79 -34.06 -27.48
C PRO A 514 30.22 -34.11 -26.93
N ASP A 515 30.50 -35.03 -26.00
CA ASP A 515 31.82 -35.26 -25.41
C ASP A 515 32.45 -34.04 -24.69
N ASN A 516 31.62 -33.14 -24.15
CA ASN A 516 32.05 -31.90 -23.45
C ASN A 516 32.80 -30.90 -24.34
N ASP A 517 32.59 -30.94 -25.66
CA ASP A 517 33.20 -30.00 -26.59
C ASP A 517 32.65 -28.58 -26.39
N THR A 518 33.55 -27.65 -26.08
CA THR A 518 33.22 -26.23 -25.88
C THR A 518 33.32 -25.40 -27.16
N SER A 519 33.66 -26.02 -28.31
CA SER A 519 33.68 -25.34 -29.61
C SER A 519 32.30 -24.79 -30.01
N VAL A 520 31.23 -25.48 -29.58
CA VAL A 520 29.82 -25.10 -29.78
C VAL A 520 29.51 -23.68 -29.29
N PHE A 521 30.25 -23.20 -28.29
CA PHE A 521 30.13 -21.82 -27.84
C PHE A 521 30.41 -20.82 -28.96
N PHE A 522 31.47 -21.03 -29.75
CA PHE A 522 31.84 -20.14 -30.85
C PHE A 522 30.86 -20.22 -32.02
N ASP A 523 30.23 -21.38 -32.21
CA ASP A 523 29.23 -21.63 -33.26
C ASP A 523 27.82 -21.13 -32.89
N SER A 524 27.64 -20.57 -31.69
CA SER A 524 26.35 -20.07 -31.26
C SER A 524 25.80 -19.03 -32.25
N PRO A 525 24.55 -19.17 -32.73
CA PRO A 525 23.90 -18.19 -33.60
C PRO A 525 23.76 -16.80 -32.96
N ILE A 526 23.97 -16.68 -31.65
CA ILE A 526 24.02 -15.39 -30.96
C ILE A 526 25.25 -14.58 -31.36
N PHE A 527 26.34 -15.22 -31.76
CA PHE A 527 27.58 -14.57 -32.17
C PHE A 527 27.69 -14.37 -33.69
N ASP A 528 26.64 -14.71 -34.45
CA ASP A 528 26.62 -14.52 -35.91
C ASP A 528 26.97 -13.07 -36.32
N ASN A 529 27.76 -12.94 -37.38
CA ASN A 529 28.32 -11.66 -37.80
C ASN A 529 27.32 -10.77 -38.57
N LYS A 530 26.14 -11.27 -38.91
CA LYS A 530 25.14 -10.52 -39.67
C LYS A 530 23.83 -10.36 -38.90
N HIS A 531 23.30 -11.48 -38.45
CA HIS A 531 22.04 -11.64 -37.76
C HIS A 531 22.22 -11.93 -36.26
N GLY A 532 23.44 -11.76 -35.73
CA GLY A 532 23.83 -11.95 -34.33
C GLY A 532 24.41 -10.70 -33.68
N PHE A 533 25.12 -10.89 -32.57
CA PHE A 533 25.74 -9.83 -31.76
C PHE A 533 27.23 -9.67 -32.03
N GLY A 534 27.77 -10.36 -33.05
CA GLY A 534 29.20 -10.42 -33.36
C GLY A 534 29.96 -11.37 -32.44
N GLY A 535 31.18 -11.71 -32.84
CA GLY A 535 32.04 -12.67 -32.12
C GLY A 535 32.90 -12.05 -31.02
N ASN A 536 34.13 -12.55 -30.92
CA ASN A 536 35.07 -12.24 -29.86
C ASN A 536 35.86 -10.94 -30.11
N GLY A 537 36.54 -10.45 -29.07
CA GLY A 537 37.58 -9.44 -29.17
C GLY A 537 38.92 -10.03 -29.63
N ALA A 538 39.84 -9.17 -30.07
CA ALA A 538 41.21 -9.60 -30.35
C ALA A 538 41.90 -10.10 -29.07
N TRP A 539 42.80 -11.08 -29.18
CA TRP A 539 43.56 -11.60 -28.04
C TRP A 539 44.34 -10.50 -27.31
N VAL A 540 44.27 -10.51 -25.97
CA VAL A 540 45.05 -9.67 -25.07
C VAL A 540 45.76 -10.55 -24.02
N PRO A 541 47.10 -10.49 -23.96
CA PRO A 541 47.87 -11.28 -23.00
C PRO A 541 47.71 -10.77 -21.56
N GLY A 542 48.23 -11.53 -20.61
CA GLY A 542 48.19 -11.20 -19.18
C GLY A 542 47.15 -12.01 -18.41
N ASN A 543 47.22 -11.88 -17.10
CA ASN A 543 46.39 -12.61 -16.13
C ASN A 543 46.08 -11.67 -14.95
N PHE A 544 45.27 -12.08 -13.99
CA PHE A 544 44.90 -11.29 -12.82
C PHE A 544 46.11 -10.80 -12.02
N SER A 545 47.14 -11.65 -11.87
CA SER A 545 48.36 -11.31 -11.12
C SER A 545 49.30 -10.37 -11.89
N ASN A 546 49.28 -10.42 -13.21
CA ASN A 546 50.10 -9.61 -14.11
C ASN A 546 49.27 -9.17 -15.34
N PRO A 547 48.38 -8.18 -15.17
CA PRO A 547 47.46 -7.79 -16.21
C PRO A 547 48.12 -6.88 -17.24
N GLN A 548 47.52 -6.81 -18.43
CA GLN A 548 47.93 -5.90 -19.48
C GLN A 548 47.82 -4.44 -18.98
N PRO A 549 48.90 -3.64 -19.05
CA PRO A 549 48.87 -2.27 -18.58
C PRO A 549 47.79 -1.42 -19.26
N GLY A 550 47.05 -0.65 -18.45
CA GLY A 550 46.03 0.28 -18.93
C GLY A 550 44.68 -0.35 -19.27
N LEU A 551 44.48 -1.65 -19.03
CA LEU A 551 43.19 -2.31 -19.16
C LEU A 551 42.58 -2.61 -17.79
N PRO A 552 41.26 -2.37 -17.61
CA PRO A 552 40.58 -2.73 -16.39
C PRO A 552 40.53 -4.25 -16.24
N VAL A 553 40.76 -4.73 -15.03
CA VAL A 553 40.62 -6.13 -14.63
C VAL A 553 39.42 -6.22 -13.71
N ASN A 554 38.44 -7.05 -14.09
CA ASN A 554 37.14 -7.06 -13.43
C ASN A 554 36.95 -8.22 -12.44
N PRO A 555 37.25 -9.49 -12.77
CA PRO A 555 37.17 -10.55 -11.78
C PRO A 555 38.43 -10.54 -10.88
N PRO A 556 38.30 -10.72 -9.56
CA PRO A 556 39.45 -10.77 -8.65
C PRO A 556 40.18 -12.13 -8.67
N TRP A 557 40.17 -12.83 -9.82
CA TRP A 557 40.80 -14.12 -10.04
C TRP A 557 41.07 -14.34 -11.53
N ASP A 558 41.85 -15.36 -11.85
CA ASP A 558 42.17 -15.74 -13.22
C ASP A 558 41.02 -16.48 -13.92
N VAL A 559 40.80 -16.13 -15.18
CA VAL A 559 39.93 -16.88 -16.10
C VAL A 559 40.87 -17.63 -17.07
N PRO A 560 41.00 -18.97 -16.95
CA PRO A 560 42.10 -19.71 -17.56
C PRO A 560 41.95 -19.96 -19.06
N ASP A 561 40.73 -19.92 -19.59
CA ASP A 561 40.36 -20.36 -20.94
C ASP A 561 40.00 -19.21 -21.89
N ARG A 562 40.51 -18.02 -21.58
CA ARG A 562 40.34 -16.80 -22.34
C ARG A 562 40.85 -16.96 -23.77
N THR A 563 40.14 -16.33 -24.71
CA THR A 563 40.50 -16.34 -26.14
C THR A 563 40.47 -14.95 -26.77
N GLY A 564 40.19 -13.89 -26.00
CA GLY A 564 40.06 -12.51 -26.51
C GLY A 564 40.65 -11.47 -25.56
N GLY A 565 39.88 -10.41 -25.31
CA GLY A 565 40.24 -9.29 -24.41
C GLY A 565 40.20 -7.91 -25.06
N GLY A 566 40.25 -7.86 -26.39
CA GLY A 566 40.26 -6.63 -27.18
C GLY A 566 38.87 -6.14 -27.57
N CYS A 567 38.83 -5.04 -28.33
CA CYS A 567 37.58 -4.47 -28.83
C CYS A 567 36.86 -5.43 -29.81
N LEU A 568 35.53 -5.39 -29.83
CA LEU A 568 34.69 -6.09 -30.80
C LEU A 568 34.91 -5.53 -32.22
N LYS A 569 35.38 -6.39 -33.14
CA LYS A 569 35.74 -6.01 -34.52
C LYS A 569 34.73 -6.42 -35.59
N VAL A 570 33.90 -7.42 -35.30
CA VAL A 570 32.98 -8.03 -36.27
C VAL A 570 31.55 -8.00 -35.75
N GLY A 571 30.60 -8.10 -36.67
CA GLY A 571 29.19 -8.12 -36.32
C GLY A 571 28.51 -6.75 -36.34
N PRO A 572 27.19 -6.72 -36.11
CA PRO A 572 26.40 -5.49 -36.16
C PRO A 572 26.83 -4.42 -35.16
N PHE A 573 27.49 -4.79 -34.07
CA PHE A 573 27.98 -3.88 -33.03
C PHE A 573 29.51 -3.63 -33.10
N ALA A 574 30.16 -4.02 -34.20
CA ALA A 574 31.57 -3.70 -34.43
C ALA A 574 31.84 -2.20 -34.27
N GLY A 575 32.87 -1.85 -33.50
CA GLY A 575 33.23 -0.45 -33.22
C GLY A 575 32.29 0.30 -32.26
N LEU A 576 31.32 -0.38 -31.64
CA LEU A 576 30.50 0.19 -30.58
C LEU A 576 31.38 0.69 -29.42
N LYS A 577 31.07 1.87 -28.92
CA LYS A 577 31.72 2.48 -27.76
C LYS A 577 30.71 2.66 -26.62
N SER A 578 31.12 2.30 -25.41
CA SER A 578 30.47 2.71 -24.17
C SER A 578 30.90 4.13 -23.83
N ASN A 579 29.96 5.03 -23.53
CA ASN A 579 30.28 6.39 -23.09
C ASN A 579 30.58 6.48 -21.58
N LEU A 580 30.21 5.44 -20.81
CA LEU A 580 30.36 5.34 -19.36
C LEU A 580 31.33 4.20 -19.00
N GLY A 581 31.70 4.12 -17.73
CA GLY A 581 32.68 3.15 -17.22
C GLY A 581 34.13 3.49 -17.60
N PRO A 582 35.09 2.58 -17.37
CA PRO A 582 34.92 1.28 -16.71
C PRO A 582 34.59 1.41 -15.23
N GLY A 583 34.15 0.31 -14.62
CA GLY A 583 33.70 0.24 -13.23
C GLY A 583 32.49 1.15 -12.97
N ASN A 584 32.47 1.77 -11.79
CA ASN A 584 31.36 2.60 -11.34
C ASN A 584 31.33 4.03 -11.93
N GLY A 585 32.15 4.31 -12.95
CA GLY A 585 32.28 5.66 -13.52
C GLY A 585 31.08 6.12 -14.35
N THR A 586 30.45 7.23 -13.97
CA THR A 586 29.33 7.86 -14.70
C THR A 586 29.74 9.08 -15.55
N ALA A 587 31.01 9.48 -15.50
CA ALA A 587 31.56 10.55 -16.33
C ALA A 587 31.74 10.10 -17.79
N TYR A 588 31.82 11.06 -18.72
CA TYR A 588 32.04 10.74 -20.13
C TYR A 588 33.45 10.17 -20.35
N ASN A 589 33.53 8.87 -20.63
CA ASN A 589 34.76 8.15 -20.86
C ASN A 589 34.59 7.10 -21.98
N PRO A 590 34.60 7.52 -23.25
CA PRO A 590 34.30 6.64 -24.38
C PRO A 590 35.34 5.53 -24.54
N ASN A 591 34.93 4.28 -24.31
CA ASN A 591 35.77 3.09 -24.47
C ASN A 591 35.08 2.05 -25.37
N CYS A 592 35.85 1.24 -26.10
CA CYS A 592 35.27 0.21 -26.96
C CYS A 592 34.66 -0.93 -26.13
N ILE A 593 33.61 -1.55 -26.64
CA ILE A 593 33.10 -2.80 -26.06
C ILE A 593 34.12 -3.92 -26.31
N ARG A 594 34.55 -4.59 -25.24
CA ARG A 594 35.53 -5.68 -25.26
C ARG A 594 34.86 -7.01 -24.96
N ARG A 595 35.33 -8.08 -25.62
CA ARG A 595 34.93 -9.46 -25.35
C ARG A 595 36.15 -10.35 -25.23
N ASP A 596 36.08 -11.27 -24.29
CA ASP A 596 37.17 -12.15 -23.92
C ASP A 596 36.61 -13.54 -23.64
N PHE A 597 36.18 -14.22 -24.69
CA PHE A 597 35.44 -15.47 -24.56
C PHE A 597 36.21 -16.51 -23.75
N ALA A 598 35.49 -17.13 -22.80
CA ALA A 598 35.94 -18.14 -21.86
C ALA A 598 34.91 -19.29 -21.84
N PRO A 599 34.93 -20.18 -22.83
CA PRO A 599 33.87 -21.15 -23.08
C PRO A 599 33.82 -22.32 -22.05
N LEU A 600 34.94 -22.73 -21.45
CA LEU A 600 34.96 -23.66 -20.32
C LEU A 600 34.32 -23.01 -19.08
N SER A 601 34.68 -21.76 -18.79
CA SER A 601 34.08 -21.00 -17.69
C SER A 601 32.57 -20.83 -17.89
N PHE A 602 32.14 -20.55 -19.13
CA PHE A 602 30.72 -20.50 -19.50
C PHE A 602 30.01 -21.83 -19.28
N ARG A 603 30.60 -22.94 -19.74
CA ARG A 603 30.03 -24.28 -19.59
C ARG A 603 29.80 -24.65 -18.13
N ASP A 604 30.84 -24.52 -17.33
CA ASP A 604 30.85 -25.02 -15.95
C ASP A 604 29.89 -24.23 -15.06
N MET A 605 29.68 -22.95 -15.37
CA MET A 605 28.85 -22.06 -14.57
C MET A 605 27.44 -21.86 -15.11
N SER A 606 27.21 -21.97 -16.43
CA SER A 606 25.91 -21.69 -17.07
C SER A 606 25.29 -22.88 -17.80
N GLY A 607 25.98 -24.02 -17.86
CA GLY A 607 25.49 -25.21 -18.55
C GLY A 607 24.35 -25.95 -17.83
N PRO A 608 23.87 -27.07 -18.40
CA PRO A 608 22.75 -27.85 -17.87
C PRO A 608 22.90 -28.26 -16.40
N ALA A 609 24.12 -28.57 -15.95
CA ALA A 609 24.40 -28.94 -14.56
C ALA A 609 24.14 -27.78 -13.58
N ALA A 610 24.56 -26.55 -13.94
CA ALA A 610 24.31 -25.36 -13.14
C ALA A 610 22.81 -25.02 -13.11
N ILE A 611 22.12 -25.14 -14.26
CA ILE A 611 20.66 -24.93 -14.33
C ILE A 611 19.93 -25.95 -13.47
N LYS A 612 20.28 -27.24 -13.55
CA LYS A 612 19.70 -28.29 -12.70
C LYS A 612 19.89 -27.98 -11.22
N THR A 613 21.09 -27.54 -10.83
CA THR A 613 21.40 -27.13 -9.45
C THR A 613 20.54 -25.95 -9.01
N GLY A 614 20.41 -24.91 -9.82
CA GLY A 614 19.53 -23.77 -9.54
C GLY A 614 18.06 -24.17 -9.42
N MET A 615 17.54 -24.97 -10.35
CA MET A 615 16.14 -25.41 -10.33
C MET A 615 15.80 -26.32 -9.14
N SER A 616 16.80 -26.99 -8.56
CA SER A 616 16.63 -27.86 -7.39
C SER A 616 16.50 -27.10 -6.06
N GLN A 617 16.82 -25.81 -6.02
CA GLN A 617 16.77 -25.02 -4.79
C GLN A 617 15.34 -24.94 -4.24
N LYS A 618 15.19 -25.06 -2.92
CA LYS A 618 13.88 -25.18 -2.26
C LYS A 618 13.21 -23.83 -2.04
N ASP A 619 14.00 -22.82 -1.67
CA ASP A 619 13.56 -21.46 -1.37
C ASP A 619 14.32 -20.41 -2.20
N PHE A 620 13.77 -19.20 -2.23
CA PHE A 620 14.31 -18.11 -3.02
C PHE A 620 15.71 -17.66 -2.56
N GLY A 621 16.02 -17.66 -1.27
CA GLY A 621 17.30 -17.13 -0.78
C GLY A 621 18.49 -17.98 -1.23
N PHE A 622 18.35 -19.31 -1.18
CA PHE A 622 19.34 -20.21 -1.74
C PHE A 622 19.33 -20.22 -3.27
N PHE A 623 18.14 -20.13 -3.90
CA PHE A 623 18.03 -19.96 -5.34
C PHE A 623 18.88 -18.76 -5.78
N ASP A 624 18.52 -17.55 -5.33
CA ASP A 624 19.17 -16.28 -5.62
C ASP A 624 20.69 -16.36 -5.48
N ARG A 625 21.18 -16.74 -4.30
CA ARG A 625 22.62 -16.83 -4.01
C ARG A 625 23.36 -17.79 -4.92
N VAL A 626 22.81 -18.99 -5.14
CA VAL A 626 23.45 -20.03 -5.98
C VAL A 626 23.43 -19.60 -7.43
N THR A 627 22.31 -19.08 -7.92
CA THR A 627 22.13 -18.75 -9.33
C THR A 627 22.87 -17.49 -9.75
N GLU A 628 22.98 -16.49 -8.86
CA GLU A 628 23.76 -15.30 -9.12
C GLU A 628 25.25 -15.63 -9.27
N SER A 629 25.74 -16.58 -8.46
CA SER A 629 27.13 -17.06 -8.46
C SER A 629 27.43 -18.16 -9.49
N THR A 630 26.40 -18.69 -10.17
CA THR A 630 26.55 -19.75 -11.19
C THR A 630 26.17 -19.18 -12.55
N PHE A 631 24.96 -19.44 -13.06
CA PHE A 631 24.66 -19.17 -14.46
C PHE A 631 24.57 -17.68 -14.81
N HIS A 632 24.31 -16.81 -13.84
CA HIS A 632 24.43 -15.36 -14.04
C HIS A 632 25.90 -14.96 -14.21
N SER A 633 26.75 -15.26 -13.22
CA SER A 633 28.20 -15.05 -13.32
C SER A 633 28.82 -15.71 -14.54
N GLY A 634 28.43 -16.94 -14.86
CA GLY A 634 28.94 -17.70 -15.99
C GLY A 634 28.62 -17.07 -17.34
N GLY A 635 27.42 -16.48 -17.50
CA GLY A 635 27.08 -15.74 -18.72
C GLY A 635 27.89 -14.46 -18.88
N HIS A 636 28.16 -13.76 -17.78
CA HIS A 636 29.02 -12.57 -17.78
C HIS A 636 30.48 -12.92 -18.04
N TRP A 637 31.06 -13.85 -17.28
CA TRP A 637 32.47 -14.22 -17.35
C TRP A 637 32.79 -15.04 -18.60
N GLY A 638 31.84 -15.85 -19.08
CA GLY A 638 32.00 -16.60 -20.32
C GLY A 638 32.15 -15.73 -21.56
N VAL A 639 31.52 -14.55 -21.57
CA VAL A 639 31.64 -13.57 -22.66
C VAL A 639 32.73 -12.53 -22.38
N GLY A 640 32.88 -12.15 -21.11
CA GLY A 640 33.73 -11.05 -20.68
C GLY A 640 35.13 -11.43 -20.22
N GLY A 641 35.41 -12.69 -19.90
CA GLY A 641 36.72 -13.15 -19.44
C GLY A 641 37.33 -12.22 -18.39
N LEU A 642 38.60 -11.84 -18.59
CA LEU A 642 39.34 -10.97 -17.67
C LEU A 642 39.17 -9.48 -17.99
N TYR A 643 39.16 -9.13 -19.29
CA TYR A 643 39.21 -7.73 -19.78
C TYR A 643 37.95 -7.23 -20.48
N GLY A 644 36.98 -8.12 -20.69
CA GLY A 644 35.75 -7.84 -21.42
C GLY A 644 34.73 -7.08 -20.60
N THR A 645 33.83 -6.40 -21.32
CA THR A 645 32.82 -5.51 -20.76
C THR A 645 31.76 -6.28 -19.97
N MET A 646 31.38 -7.48 -20.40
CA MET A 646 30.40 -8.31 -19.69
C MET A 646 30.85 -8.73 -18.28
N THR A 647 32.17 -8.85 -18.01
CA THR A 647 32.65 -9.18 -16.65
C THR A 647 32.63 -7.98 -15.70
N ASP A 648 32.60 -6.74 -16.23
CA ASP A 648 32.48 -5.55 -15.41
C ASP A 648 31.07 -5.48 -14.79
N LYS A 649 30.95 -5.81 -13.51
CA LYS A 649 29.66 -5.82 -12.80
C LYS A 649 28.88 -4.51 -12.95
N TRP A 650 29.55 -3.36 -13.05
CA TRP A 650 28.88 -2.08 -13.22
C TRP A 650 28.57 -1.81 -14.69
N GLN A 651 29.56 -2.01 -15.57
CA GLN A 651 29.50 -1.64 -16.98
C GLN A 651 28.91 -2.71 -17.91
N SER A 652 28.56 -3.91 -17.42
CA SER A 652 28.08 -5.03 -18.23
C SER A 652 26.94 -4.70 -19.21
N PRO A 653 25.96 -3.82 -18.89
CA PRO A 653 24.89 -3.48 -19.85
C PRO A 653 25.36 -2.70 -21.09
N ALA A 654 26.63 -2.27 -21.12
CA ALA A 654 27.21 -1.64 -22.29
C ALA A 654 27.42 -2.66 -23.43
N ASP A 655 27.61 -3.95 -23.11
CA ASP A 655 27.57 -5.01 -24.12
C ASP A 655 26.11 -5.36 -24.45
N PRO A 656 25.70 -5.32 -25.73
CA PRO A 656 24.34 -5.66 -26.13
C PRO A 656 23.87 -7.08 -25.75
N LEU A 657 24.79 -8.02 -25.48
CA LEU A 657 24.46 -9.36 -25.00
C LEU A 657 23.85 -9.38 -23.59
N PHE A 658 24.10 -8.35 -22.77
CA PHE A 658 23.56 -8.25 -21.41
C PHE A 658 22.05 -8.48 -21.35
N TRP A 659 21.31 -7.86 -22.26
CA TRP A 659 19.85 -7.86 -22.25
C TRP A 659 19.27 -9.25 -22.55
N VAL A 660 19.86 -9.97 -23.51
CA VAL A 660 19.41 -11.32 -23.86
C VAL A 660 19.90 -12.37 -22.86
N HIS A 661 21.03 -12.13 -22.20
CA HIS A 661 21.48 -12.90 -21.04
C HIS A 661 20.50 -12.73 -19.86
N HIS A 662 20.18 -11.49 -19.46
CA HIS A 662 19.26 -11.22 -18.34
C HIS A 662 17.81 -11.59 -18.62
N ALA A 663 17.39 -11.63 -19.89
CA ALA A 663 16.13 -12.26 -20.27
C ALA A 663 16.10 -13.76 -19.92
N ASN A 664 17.23 -14.48 -20.06
CA ASN A 664 17.31 -15.89 -19.66
C ASN A 664 17.51 -16.07 -18.15
N VAL A 665 18.17 -15.13 -17.46
CA VAL A 665 18.20 -15.07 -15.98
C VAL A 665 16.76 -14.94 -15.44
N ASP A 666 15.98 -14.03 -16.00
CA ASP A 666 14.58 -13.84 -15.62
C ASP A 666 13.71 -15.06 -15.97
N ARG A 667 13.95 -15.71 -17.12
CA ARG A 667 13.34 -16.99 -17.50
C ARG A 667 13.65 -18.08 -16.49
N ALA A 668 14.89 -18.18 -16.01
CA ALA A 668 15.29 -19.16 -15.01
C ALA A 668 14.53 -18.96 -13.70
N TRP A 669 14.41 -17.72 -13.24
CA TRP A 669 13.61 -17.43 -12.04
C TRP A 669 12.14 -17.77 -12.23
N TRP A 670 11.54 -17.38 -13.34
CA TRP A 670 10.14 -17.75 -13.63
C TRP A 670 9.94 -19.27 -13.69
N SER A 671 10.86 -19.99 -14.35
CA SER A 671 10.85 -21.47 -14.43
C SER A 671 10.92 -22.10 -13.04
N TRP A 672 11.74 -21.55 -12.15
CA TRP A 672 11.78 -21.97 -10.75
C TRP A 672 10.47 -21.66 -10.01
N GLN A 673 9.88 -20.48 -10.22
CA GLN A 673 8.63 -20.08 -9.58
C GLN A 673 7.46 -20.99 -9.97
N ILE A 674 7.29 -21.32 -11.26
CA ILE A 674 6.13 -22.09 -11.75
C ILE A 674 6.11 -23.55 -11.29
N ARG A 675 7.24 -24.11 -10.85
CA ARG A 675 7.32 -25.47 -10.30
C ARG A 675 6.49 -25.64 -9.02
N ASP A 676 6.36 -24.58 -8.21
CA ASP A 676 5.42 -24.53 -7.10
C ASP A 676 4.93 -23.08 -6.93
N LEU A 677 4.15 -22.60 -7.90
CA LEU A 677 3.74 -21.19 -7.95
C LEU A 677 3.01 -20.73 -6.69
N LYS A 678 2.26 -21.64 -6.03
CA LYS A 678 1.52 -21.32 -4.80
C LYS A 678 2.46 -20.90 -3.67
N LYS A 679 3.63 -21.53 -3.55
CA LYS A 679 4.65 -21.18 -2.54
C LYS A 679 5.62 -20.12 -3.06
N ARG A 680 6.14 -20.31 -4.28
CA ARG A 680 7.27 -19.56 -4.83
C ARG A 680 6.91 -18.21 -5.45
N GLU A 681 5.62 -17.94 -5.75
CA GLU A 681 5.21 -16.61 -6.22
C GLU A 681 5.51 -15.52 -5.18
N LYS A 682 5.45 -15.84 -3.90
CA LYS A 682 5.65 -14.88 -2.80
C LYS A 682 6.95 -15.11 -2.04
N ASP A 683 7.73 -16.10 -2.45
CA ASP A 683 8.97 -16.44 -1.80
C ASP A 683 10.05 -15.43 -2.22
N VAL A 684 10.52 -14.68 -1.23
CA VAL A 684 11.63 -13.74 -1.39
C VAL A 684 12.39 -13.67 -0.07
N SER A 685 13.72 -13.70 -0.16
CA SER A 685 14.64 -13.57 0.95
C SER A 685 16.04 -13.25 0.42
N GLY A 686 16.97 -12.89 1.29
CA GLY A 686 18.30 -12.43 0.91
C GLY A 686 18.57 -11.03 1.46
N PRO A 687 19.83 -10.64 1.57
CA PRO A 687 20.18 -9.44 2.32
C PRO A 687 19.85 -8.16 1.55
N LEU A 688 19.67 -7.07 2.28
CA LEU A 688 19.61 -5.72 1.69
C LEU A 688 20.99 -5.08 1.51
N VAL A 689 22.01 -5.63 2.17
CA VAL A 689 23.39 -5.19 2.06
C VAL A 689 24.19 -6.27 1.35
N ASN A 690 25.01 -5.85 0.39
CA ASN A 690 25.82 -6.74 -0.44
C ASN A 690 26.61 -7.76 0.40
N PHE A 691 26.49 -9.05 0.07
CA PHE A 691 27.12 -10.20 0.75
C PHE A 691 26.72 -10.44 2.23
N ASP A 692 25.82 -9.66 2.83
CA ASP A 692 25.38 -9.84 4.23
C ASP A 692 24.34 -10.97 4.39
N TYR A 693 24.61 -12.18 3.92
CA TYR A 693 23.64 -13.29 4.01
C TYR A 693 23.28 -13.68 5.47
N THR A 694 24.01 -13.17 6.46
CA THR A 694 23.69 -13.24 7.89
C THR A 694 22.61 -12.24 8.33
N ASN A 695 22.28 -11.26 7.49
CA ASN A 695 21.31 -10.18 7.70
C ASN A 695 21.61 -9.32 8.94
N GLN A 696 22.88 -9.15 9.30
CA GLN A 696 23.28 -8.41 10.50
C GLN A 696 23.34 -6.90 10.30
N ALA A 697 23.66 -6.45 9.09
CA ALA A 697 23.83 -5.04 8.75
C ALA A 697 22.55 -4.42 8.20
N GLY A 698 21.93 -5.06 7.19
CA GLY A 698 20.80 -4.50 6.44
C GLY A 698 19.44 -5.11 6.75
N GLY A 699 19.42 -6.30 7.32
CA GLY A 699 18.21 -7.13 7.36
C GLY A 699 17.88 -7.77 6.01
N ASN A 700 16.76 -8.49 5.99
CA ASN A 700 16.32 -9.30 4.86
C ASN A 700 15.33 -8.52 3.98
N VAL A 701 15.38 -8.75 2.66
CA VAL A 701 14.41 -8.20 1.72
C VAL A 701 12.99 -8.64 2.06
N THR A 702 12.01 -7.80 1.74
CA THR A 702 10.59 -8.14 1.88
C THR A 702 9.85 -7.84 0.59
N LEU A 703 8.67 -8.46 0.43
CA LEU A 703 7.75 -8.18 -0.68
C LEU A 703 7.36 -6.69 -0.79
N ASP A 704 7.44 -5.92 0.29
CA ASP A 704 7.13 -4.50 0.31
C ASP A 704 8.34 -3.59 0.07
N HIS A 705 9.55 -4.17 -0.05
CA HIS A 705 10.78 -3.43 -0.31
C HIS A 705 10.67 -2.68 -1.65
N PRO A 706 10.97 -1.37 -1.67
CA PRO A 706 10.93 -0.59 -2.91
C PRO A 706 12.12 -0.93 -3.80
N ILE A 707 11.87 -1.07 -5.09
CA ILE A 707 12.89 -1.15 -6.13
C ILE A 707 12.70 0.01 -7.10
N PHE A 708 13.82 0.58 -7.54
CA PHE A 708 13.83 1.73 -8.42
C PHE A 708 14.70 1.47 -9.63
N VAL A 709 14.15 1.66 -10.83
CA VAL A 709 14.89 1.55 -12.09
C VAL A 709 14.80 2.88 -12.83
N GLY A 710 15.97 3.48 -13.00
CA GLY A 710 16.25 4.48 -14.02
C GLY A 710 15.93 5.91 -13.65
N GLU A 711 16.86 6.82 -13.92
CA GLU A 711 16.57 8.26 -13.94
C GLU A 711 15.75 8.69 -15.16
N THR A 712 15.68 7.83 -16.17
CA THR A 712 14.94 8.15 -17.39
C THR A 712 13.50 7.64 -17.36
N VAL A 713 13.30 6.32 -17.23
CA VAL A 713 11.94 5.73 -17.19
C VAL A 713 11.30 5.93 -15.81
N LYS A 714 12.11 6.22 -14.77
CA LYS A 714 11.69 6.49 -13.39
C LYS A 714 10.70 5.46 -12.86
N MET A 715 10.96 4.19 -13.12
CA MET A 715 10.10 3.10 -12.69
C MET A 715 10.33 2.81 -11.21
N LYS A 716 9.32 3.11 -10.38
CA LYS A 716 9.28 2.71 -8.98
C LYS A 716 8.30 1.56 -8.83
N ALA A 717 8.73 0.45 -8.26
CA ALA A 717 7.88 -0.68 -7.92
C ALA A 717 8.23 -1.20 -6.54
N LYS A 718 7.41 -2.11 -6.01
CA LYS A 718 7.82 -2.98 -4.90
C LYS A 718 8.17 -4.34 -5.43
N VAL A 719 8.97 -5.10 -4.68
CA VAL A 719 9.28 -6.50 -5.01
C VAL A 719 8.02 -7.29 -5.38
N LYS A 720 6.94 -7.18 -4.58
CA LYS A 720 5.66 -7.85 -4.85
C LYS A 720 5.00 -7.51 -6.20
N ASP A 721 5.29 -6.34 -6.75
CA ASP A 721 4.67 -5.88 -8.00
C ASP A 721 5.32 -6.54 -9.23
N VAL A 722 6.50 -7.15 -9.06
CA VAL A 722 7.27 -7.82 -10.11
C VAL A 722 7.44 -9.33 -9.90
N MET A 723 6.89 -9.90 -8.82
CA MET A 723 7.03 -11.34 -8.56
C MET A 723 6.35 -12.23 -9.61
N HIS A 724 5.33 -11.73 -10.32
CA HIS A 724 4.60 -12.52 -11.31
C HIS A 724 4.54 -11.78 -12.65
N ILE A 725 4.99 -12.47 -13.70
CA ILE A 725 5.21 -11.88 -15.04
C ILE A 725 3.95 -11.52 -15.85
N ARG A 726 2.76 -11.96 -15.40
CA ARG A 726 1.44 -11.73 -16.04
C ARG A 726 0.47 -10.92 -15.16
N LYS A 727 0.95 -10.35 -14.05
CA LYS A 727 0.14 -9.57 -13.10
C LYS A 727 0.71 -8.16 -12.95
N GLY A 728 -0.15 -7.23 -12.52
CA GLY A 728 0.27 -5.91 -12.07
C GLY A 728 0.71 -4.99 -13.20
N MET A 729 2.02 -4.71 -13.28
CA MET A 729 2.61 -3.91 -14.36
C MET A 729 3.26 -4.76 -15.46
N LEU A 730 3.49 -6.05 -15.18
CA LEU A 730 4.09 -6.97 -16.11
C LEU A 730 3.02 -7.68 -16.93
N CYS A 731 3.30 -7.89 -18.22
CA CYS A 731 2.42 -8.58 -19.14
C CYS A 731 3.25 -9.23 -20.25
N TYR A 732 4.02 -10.25 -19.86
CA TYR A 732 4.80 -11.07 -20.78
C TYR A 732 4.81 -12.54 -20.34
N ASP A 733 5.29 -13.41 -21.21
CA ASP A 733 5.60 -14.80 -20.92
C ASP A 733 6.82 -15.26 -21.74
N TYR A 734 7.28 -16.48 -21.48
CA TYR A 734 8.33 -17.15 -22.22
C TYR A 734 7.74 -18.16 -23.21
N GLU A 735 8.43 -18.34 -24.34
CA GLU A 735 8.13 -19.40 -25.29
C GLU A 735 8.28 -20.79 -24.63
N ASP A 736 9.39 -20.98 -23.94
CA ASP A 736 9.69 -22.19 -23.16
C ASP A 736 10.24 -21.86 -21.78
N THR A 737 10.17 -22.82 -20.85
CA THR A 737 10.70 -22.75 -19.47
C THR A 737 11.49 -24.00 -19.12
N TYR A 738 12.38 -23.94 -18.11
CA TYR A 738 13.23 -25.07 -17.68
C TYR A 738 12.55 -26.13 -16.80
#